data_AF-A0A8T0SPB2-F1
#
_entry.id   AF-A0A8T0SPB2-F1
#
_cell.length_a   1.000
_cell.length_b   1.000
_cell.length_c   1.000
_cell.angle_alpha   90.00
_cell.angle_beta   90.00
_cell.angle_gamma   90.00
#
_symmetry.space_group_name_H-M   'P 1'
#
loop_
_entity.id
_entity.type
_entity.pdbx_description
1 polymer ?
#
loop_
_entity_poly.entity_id
_entity_poly.type
_entity_poly.pdbx_seq_one_letter_code
_entity_poly.pdbx_strand_id
1 'polypeptide(L)'
;MAGAGAAGFPRLLQVQALQCLADEGFWDALRRLKLDVLGTDDSPIPITGYYTPRQFRPMASFFNLRSGSLNNSPGDRNGCQVPGTLINTNNTRGFQDLDRELLLKAEAKKILHDIMSGNVEENPALLLRFLVTSFADLKNWKVYYNVAFPSLVFNSRMTLLSLHCASEVLSKEEAACLYEALQEWRASSETTVVPFFLVGISSDSSASVRPLKDWKTCQGNYQKLLFGFYDHGCLSDCPGWAIRNYITFLTIRWKIEKVQFFCYREYRGNPDLEQSLIGEASFPSPRGWDDPDHVPDAIGWEGLKPGKGTKEMKPKEIDLQSMSPASQDEEKQLMHLKLMGWRHFPVNIDKLSGVRVLVLGAGTLGCEVARLLMTWGVRKLTVVDSGNVATSDLVKQSLYIDKDCGVPRVTAIVPHLKARCPAVEVEGIQMEIPVPGHPDSPSKMASVLDDCKQLQTLVAANDAVFLLTDTWESRWLPTLLCASENKIAITAVLGCDSYLVMRHGAGPGISGVTDELTAQIEKMSTEDALGNQRLGCCFCNDAVSLFNPIPNGTLPGLTSVASGKAVELFARMLHHPDEIHAPGDIAGMETEHQLGLLPHQLRGSLPKCVLSLELGNSSGNCTACSIAVLSEYRRRGLDFVMQAINYPTYLKDLTGISDSKRADTCPKMLGSISVNSDKISDVRCLILGAGTLGCDVARILMDCGVRKLTVVDSGRVVVSNLARQSLYTSDDCGAPKATAIVKHLVERCPSVDAQGIQMEIPMPGHPLSPGEAAGVLQDCKSLEELVASHDAIFLLTDTRESRWLPTLLCTNENKIAITAALGYDSYLVMRHGAGPGTSCEASNVTAATDKMSTMDPLGRQRLGCYFCNDVVAPVDSVSNRTLDQQCTVTRPGLASIASGCAADLFTRMLHHPDGIHAPGDIAGASSGHPLGLLPHQMRGSLSQYNLLTLLGYSSSNCTACSNVVLSEYRRRGMDFVMQVINEPTYLEDLTGLTDLMKSAACSQVEWVETDEDDFVEI
;
A
#
# COMPACT_ATOMS: atom_id res chain seq x y z
N MET A 1 9.27 -24.90 -53.07
CA MET A 1 10.24 -24.88 -54.18
C MET A 1 11.21 -23.74 -53.94
N ALA A 2 12.44 -24.04 -53.54
CA ALA A 2 13.57 -23.10 -53.59
C ALA A 2 14.86 -23.94 -53.59
N GLY A 3 15.12 -24.59 -54.71
CA GLY A 3 16.43 -25.13 -55.04
C GLY A 3 16.90 -24.44 -56.31
N ALA A 4 17.91 -23.58 -56.20
CA ALA A 4 18.79 -23.15 -57.28
C ALA A 4 19.92 -22.32 -56.66
N GLY A 5 21.16 -22.81 -56.78
CA GLY A 5 22.34 -22.14 -56.25
C GLY A 5 22.55 -20.76 -56.87
N ALA A 6 22.84 -19.79 -56.02
CA ALA A 6 23.49 -18.55 -56.43
C ALA A 6 24.97 -18.68 -56.05
N ALA A 7 25.82 -19.01 -57.03
CA ALA A 7 27.23 -18.69 -56.95
C ALA A 7 27.33 -17.15 -56.86
N GLY A 8 27.57 -16.64 -55.65
CA GLY A 8 27.47 -15.21 -55.34
C GLY A 8 28.58 -14.40 -56.01
N PHE A 9 28.20 -13.38 -56.77
CA PHE A 9 29.13 -12.35 -57.24
C PHE A 9 29.78 -11.62 -56.05
N PRO A 10 31.02 -11.10 -56.19
CA PRO A 10 31.68 -10.32 -55.15
C PRO A 10 30.80 -9.11 -54.76
N ARG A 11 30.41 -9.02 -53.48
CA ARG A 11 29.55 -7.95 -52.96
C ARG A 11 30.23 -7.20 -51.81
N LEU A 12 29.75 -6.00 -51.51
CA LEU A 12 30.26 -5.23 -50.37
C LEU A 12 29.99 -5.99 -49.05
N LEU A 13 30.97 -6.06 -48.16
CA LEU A 13 30.78 -6.64 -46.82
C LEU A 13 29.82 -5.75 -46.01
N GLN A 14 28.57 -6.19 -45.90
CA GLN A 14 27.57 -5.58 -45.01
C GLN A 14 27.62 -6.27 -43.65
N VAL A 15 27.39 -5.50 -42.58
CA VAL A 15 27.40 -6.02 -41.21
C VAL A 15 26.13 -5.66 -40.47
N GLN A 16 25.69 -6.57 -39.59
CA GLN A 16 24.56 -6.33 -38.71
C GLN A 16 24.97 -5.43 -37.54
N ALA A 17 24.22 -4.35 -37.31
CA ALA A 17 24.44 -3.43 -36.20
C ALA A 17 24.16 -4.11 -34.84
N LEU A 18 24.86 -3.67 -33.80
CA LEU A 18 24.63 -4.08 -32.42
C LEU A 18 23.69 -3.09 -31.73
N GLN A 19 22.83 -3.59 -30.85
CA GLN A 19 21.92 -2.80 -30.03
C GLN A 19 22.31 -2.91 -28.56
N CYS A 20 22.09 -1.82 -27.82
CA CYS A 20 22.36 -1.77 -26.39
C CYS A 20 21.06 -1.98 -25.60
N LEU A 21 21.11 -2.87 -24.63
CA LEU A 21 20.14 -3.00 -23.55
C LEU A 21 20.82 -2.57 -22.25
N ALA A 22 20.25 -1.60 -21.57
CA ALA A 22 20.79 -1.07 -20.33
C ALA A 22 19.73 -1.18 -19.24
N ASP A 23 20.09 -1.82 -18.14
CA ASP A 23 19.19 -2.06 -17.01
C ASP A 23 18.81 -0.74 -16.33
N GLU A 24 17.60 -0.64 -15.78
CA GLU A 24 17.17 0.53 -14.99
C GLU A 24 18.16 0.85 -13.86
N GLY A 25 18.73 -0.19 -13.24
CA GLY A 25 19.74 -0.05 -12.19
C GLY A 25 21.07 0.58 -12.64
N PHE A 26 21.41 0.55 -13.94
CA PHE A 26 22.55 1.31 -14.47
C PHE A 26 22.24 2.82 -14.49
N TRP A 27 21.05 3.18 -14.95
CA TRP A 27 20.63 4.58 -15.08
C TRP A 27 20.38 5.24 -13.71
N ASP A 28 19.79 4.52 -12.76
CA ASP A 28 19.67 5.02 -11.38
C ASP A 28 21.05 5.18 -10.71
N ALA A 29 21.98 4.26 -10.94
CA ALA A 29 23.35 4.40 -10.44
C ALA A 29 24.07 5.62 -11.06
N LEU A 30 23.88 5.89 -12.35
CA LEU A 30 24.40 7.09 -13.01
C LEU A 30 23.81 8.37 -12.41
N ARG A 31 22.49 8.38 -12.17
CA ARG A 31 21.79 9.52 -11.56
C ARG A 31 22.35 9.84 -10.17
N ARG A 32 22.56 8.81 -9.33
CA ARG A 32 23.17 8.96 -8.00
C ARG A 32 24.61 9.42 -8.10
N LEU A 33 25.42 8.80 -8.97
CA LEU A 33 26.80 9.22 -9.21
C LEU A 33 26.87 10.70 -9.63
N LYS A 34 25.93 11.15 -10.47
CA LYS A 34 25.83 12.54 -10.90
C LYS A 34 25.49 13.49 -9.76
N LEU A 35 24.51 13.12 -8.93
CA LEU A 35 24.04 13.94 -7.81
C LEU A 35 25.06 14.01 -6.67
N ASP A 36 25.61 12.86 -6.28
CA ASP A 36 26.35 12.70 -5.02
C ASP A 36 27.86 12.89 -5.18
N VAL A 37 28.39 12.69 -6.39
CA VAL A 37 29.85 12.67 -6.64
C VAL A 37 30.27 13.67 -7.71
N LEU A 38 29.71 13.59 -8.92
CA LEU A 38 30.20 14.36 -10.06
C LEU A 38 29.81 15.84 -10.00
N GLY A 39 28.61 16.15 -9.49
CA GLY A 39 28.10 17.52 -9.46
C GLY A 39 28.11 18.15 -10.86
N THR A 40 28.94 19.19 -11.07
CA THR A 40 29.11 19.86 -12.36
C THR A 40 30.20 19.27 -13.26
N ASP A 41 30.91 18.22 -12.82
CA ASP A 41 31.92 17.56 -13.64
C ASP A 41 31.27 16.76 -14.77
N ASP A 42 31.69 17.02 -16.01
CA ASP A 42 31.28 16.31 -17.23
C ASP A 42 32.47 15.59 -17.91
N SER A 43 33.57 15.41 -17.17
CA SER A 43 34.73 14.64 -17.62
C SER A 43 34.34 13.21 -18.03
N PRO A 44 35.00 12.63 -19.04
CA PRO A 44 34.70 11.27 -19.48
C PRO A 44 34.98 10.22 -18.39
N ILE A 45 34.03 9.31 -18.19
CA ILE A 45 34.07 8.26 -17.16
C ILE A 45 34.33 6.91 -17.85
N PRO A 46 35.33 6.13 -17.41
CA PRO A 46 35.52 4.78 -17.92
C PRO A 46 34.41 3.85 -17.40
N ILE A 47 33.79 3.08 -18.29
CA ILE A 47 32.74 2.12 -17.96
C ILE A 47 33.00 0.78 -18.65
N THR A 48 32.43 -0.30 -18.12
CA THR A 48 32.56 -1.65 -18.68
C THR A 48 31.20 -2.21 -19.10
N GLY A 49 31.08 -2.68 -20.33
CA GLY A 49 29.87 -3.35 -20.83
C GLY A 49 30.14 -4.80 -21.22
N TYR A 50 29.08 -5.54 -21.53
CA TYR A 50 29.16 -6.98 -21.76
C TYR A 50 28.65 -7.37 -23.15
N TYR A 51 29.54 -7.97 -23.95
CA TYR A 51 29.25 -8.50 -25.28
C TYR A 51 29.14 -10.02 -25.25
N THR A 52 28.12 -10.57 -25.90
CA THR A 52 27.89 -12.03 -25.97
C THR A 52 27.59 -12.45 -27.40
N PRO A 53 27.99 -13.67 -27.82
CA PRO A 53 27.51 -14.24 -29.07
C PRO A 53 25.98 -14.39 -29.05
N ARG A 54 25.37 -14.64 -30.21
CA ARG A 54 23.94 -14.98 -30.31
C ARG A 54 23.65 -16.19 -29.42
N GLN A 55 22.62 -16.14 -28.58
CA GLN A 55 22.24 -17.26 -27.68
C GLN A 55 20.87 -17.86 -27.96
N PHE A 56 20.01 -17.18 -28.71
CA PHE A 56 18.61 -17.57 -28.94
C PHE A 56 18.22 -17.47 -30.43
N ARG A 57 17.42 -18.42 -30.90
CA ARG A 57 16.77 -18.35 -32.23
C ARG A 57 15.36 -17.74 -32.07
N PRO A 58 14.92 -16.78 -32.91
CA PRO A 58 15.59 -16.14 -34.05
C PRO A 58 16.28 -14.80 -33.71
N MET A 59 16.40 -14.40 -32.45
CA MET A 59 16.83 -13.04 -32.06
C MET A 59 18.36 -12.84 -32.11
N ALA A 60 18.81 -11.60 -32.32
CA ALA A 60 20.21 -11.20 -32.13
C ALA A 60 20.50 -10.99 -30.64
N SER A 61 21.77 -11.10 -30.24
CA SER A 61 22.17 -10.74 -28.87
C SER A 61 22.35 -9.23 -28.70
N PHE A 62 22.02 -8.72 -27.51
CA PHE A 62 22.20 -7.33 -27.13
C PHE A 62 23.54 -7.12 -26.40
N PHE A 63 24.07 -5.91 -26.50
CA PHE A 63 25.11 -5.42 -25.61
C PHE A 63 24.50 -5.00 -24.29
N ASN A 64 25.02 -5.47 -23.16
CA ASN A 64 24.39 -5.23 -21.86
C ASN A 64 25.17 -4.22 -21.01
N LEU A 65 24.46 -3.24 -20.45
CA LEU A 65 24.93 -2.36 -19.38
C LEU A 65 24.15 -2.66 -18.10
N ARG A 66 24.87 -2.99 -17.03
CA ARG A 66 24.30 -3.38 -15.73
C ARG A 66 24.68 -2.35 -14.66
N SER A 67 24.08 -2.41 -13.47
CA SER A 67 24.43 -1.49 -12.37
C SER A 67 25.94 -1.46 -12.06
N GLY A 68 26.61 -2.61 -12.11
CA GLY A 68 28.06 -2.72 -11.89
C GLY A 68 28.97 -2.18 -13.01
N SER A 69 28.40 -1.76 -14.15
CA SER A 69 29.14 -1.25 -15.31
C SER A 69 29.84 0.09 -15.06
N LEU A 70 29.39 0.86 -14.06
CA LEU A 70 30.03 2.13 -13.67
C LEU A 70 31.28 1.91 -12.79
N ASN A 71 31.36 0.79 -12.07
CA ASN A 71 32.40 0.52 -11.08
C ASN A 71 33.39 -0.58 -11.52
N ASN A 72 33.36 -0.99 -12.79
CA ASN A 72 34.19 -2.08 -13.35
C ASN A 72 34.12 -3.38 -12.52
N SER A 73 32.90 -3.74 -12.08
CA SER A 73 32.67 -4.98 -11.33
C SER A 73 32.93 -6.21 -12.21
N PRO A 74 33.41 -7.34 -11.67
CA PRO A 74 33.57 -8.57 -12.46
C PRO A 74 32.22 -9.00 -13.06
N GLY A 75 32.21 -9.18 -14.38
CA GLY A 75 31.04 -9.58 -15.14
C GLY A 75 30.54 -11.00 -14.92
N ASP A 76 29.47 -11.32 -15.64
CA ASP A 76 28.96 -12.68 -15.81
C ASP A 76 30.00 -13.58 -16.48
N ARG A 77 30.08 -14.86 -16.08
CA ARG A 77 31.09 -15.81 -16.60
C ARG A 77 31.06 -15.94 -18.12
N ASN A 78 29.92 -15.69 -18.75
CA ASN A 78 29.69 -15.98 -20.17
C ASN A 78 29.75 -14.73 -21.09
N GLY A 79 30.02 -13.54 -20.54
CA GLY A 79 30.04 -12.27 -21.29
C GLY A 79 31.45 -11.69 -21.43
N CYS A 80 31.83 -11.33 -22.66
CA CYS A 80 33.08 -10.62 -22.95
C CYS A 80 33.00 -9.19 -22.39
N GLN A 81 33.96 -8.83 -21.54
CA GLN A 81 34.09 -7.47 -21.03
C GLN A 81 34.60 -6.56 -22.14
N VAL A 82 33.89 -5.46 -22.35
CA VAL A 82 34.22 -4.46 -23.36
C VAL A 82 34.45 -3.13 -22.66
N PRO A 83 35.61 -2.47 -22.84
CA PRO A 83 35.85 -1.15 -22.28
C PRO A 83 35.08 -0.07 -23.05
N GLY A 84 34.55 0.91 -22.33
CA GLY A 84 33.87 2.04 -22.92
C GLY A 84 34.02 3.33 -22.14
N THR A 85 33.49 4.39 -22.73
CA THR A 85 33.54 5.75 -22.18
C THR A 85 32.11 6.28 -22.03
N LEU A 86 31.80 6.86 -20.88
CA LEU A 86 30.56 7.57 -20.60
C LEU A 86 30.82 9.07 -20.48
N ILE A 87 30.07 9.86 -21.25
CA ILE A 87 30.10 11.32 -21.17
C ILE A 87 28.71 11.76 -20.75
N ASN A 88 28.57 12.22 -19.50
CA ASN A 88 27.32 12.74 -18.99
C ASN A 88 27.40 14.27 -18.88
N THR A 89 26.60 14.95 -19.70
CA THR A 89 26.53 16.41 -19.72
C THR A 89 25.67 16.95 -18.56
N ASN A 90 25.90 18.21 -18.21
CA ASN A 90 25.20 18.88 -17.10
C ASN A 90 23.80 19.39 -17.45
N ASN A 91 23.54 19.66 -18.73
CA ASN A 91 22.30 20.27 -19.18
C ASN A 91 21.93 19.80 -20.59
N THR A 92 20.64 19.91 -20.92
CA THR A 92 20.08 19.46 -22.20
C THR A 92 20.76 20.13 -23.40
N ARG A 93 21.14 21.40 -23.28
CA ARG A 93 21.82 22.13 -24.36
C ARG A 93 23.19 21.53 -24.65
N GLY A 94 24.00 21.29 -23.61
CA GLY A 94 25.29 20.63 -23.73
C GLY A 94 25.17 19.26 -24.39
N PHE A 95 24.15 18.47 -24.03
CA PHE A 95 23.86 17.18 -24.68
C PHE A 95 23.51 17.29 -26.17
N GLN A 96 22.77 18.33 -26.56
CA GLN A 96 22.39 18.57 -27.94
C GLN A 96 23.60 19.04 -28.77
N ASP A 97 24.43 19.92 -28.19
CA ASP A 97 25.58 20.56 -28.83
C ASP A 97 26.84 19.67 -28.87
N LEU A 98 26.81 18.46 -28.31
CA LEU A 98 27.92 17.50 -28.36
C LEU A 98 28.33 17.17 -29.81
N ASP A 99 29.62 17.35 -30.12
CA ASP A 99 30.21 16.87 -31.37
C ASP A 99 30.39 15.33 -31.34
N ARG A 100 29.30 14.65 -31.63
CA ARG A 100 29.21 13.18 -31.65
C ARG A 100 30.13 12.53 -32.69
N GLU A 101 30.51 13.25 -33.75
CA GLU A 101 31.43 12.71 -34.76
C GLU A 101 32.86 12.72 -34.24
N LEU A 102 33.28 13.83 -33.62
CA LEU A 102 34.59 13.94 -32.99
C LEU A 102 34.78 12.91 -31.88
N LEU A 103 33.75 12.71 -31.03
CA LEU A 103 33.79 11.70 -29.97
C LEU A 103 33.94 10.27 -30.52
N LEU A 104 33.24 9.95 -31.61
CA LEU A 104 33.35 8.64 -32.25
C LEU A 104 34.75 8.43 -32.88
N LYS A 105 35.31 9.47 -33.51
CA LYS A 105 36.67 9.46 -34.05
C LYS A 105 37.73 9.30 -32.96
N ALA A 106 37.52 9.88 -31.78
CA ALA A 106 38.42 9.71 -30.64
C ALA A 106 38.46 8.26 -30.15
N GLU A 107 37.32 7.57 -30.07
CA GLU A 107 37.29 6.14 -29.74
C GLU A 107 37.90 5.27 -30.85
N ALA A 108 37.65 5.61 -32.12
CA ALA A 108 38.25 4.93 -33.27
C ALA A 108 39.79 5.01 -33.26
N LYS A 109 40.35 6.16 -32.89
CA LYS A 109 41.79 6.36 -32.71
C LYS A 109 42.36 5.44 -31.63
N LYS A 110 41.64 5.21 -30.53
CA LYS A 110 42.08 4.28 -29.47
C LYS A 110 42.14 2.83 -29.99
N ILE A 111 41.15 2.39 -30.78
CA ILE A 111 41.16 1.05 -31.40
C ILE A 111 42.38 0.91 -32.32
N LEU A 112 42.63 1.89 -33.18
CA LEU A 112 43.79 1.86 -34.09
C LEU A 112 45.12 1.83 -33.32
N HIS A 113 45.24 2.63 -32.26
CA HIS A 113 46.42 2.65 -31.41
C HIS A 113 46.69 1.26 -30.78
N ASP A 114 45.66 0.60 -30.24
CA ASP A 114 45.80 -0.75 -29.65
C ASP A 114 46.16 -1.81 -30.69
N ILE A 115 45.68 -1.66 -31.93
CA ILE A 115 46.09 -2.50 -33.05
C ILE A 115 47.58 -2.29 -33.35
N MET A 116 48.04 -1.04 -33.49
CA MET A 116 49.42 -0.73 -33.86
C MET A 116 50.43 -1.10 -32.77
N SER A 117 50.07 -0.93 -31.49
CA SER A 117 50.93 -1.26 -30.35
C SER A 117 51.12 -2.76 -30.15
N GLY A 118 50.23 -3.58 -30.69
CA GLY A 118 50.22 -5.04 -30.50
C GLY A 118 49.47 -5.51 -29.25
N ASN A 119 48.87 -4.61 -28.48
CA ASN A 119 48.09 -4.96 -27.27
C ASN A 119 46.94 -5.93 -27.56
N VAL A 120 46.39 -5.88 -28.78
CA VAL A 120 45.29 -6.75 -29.24
C VAL A 120 45.68 -8.23 -29.28
N GLU A 121 46.96 -8.57 -29.45
CA GLU A 121 47.41 -9.98 -29.48
C GLU A 121 47.29 -10.63 -28.10
N GLU A 122 47.52 -9.86 -27.04
CA GLU A 122 47.36 -10.30 -25.64
C GLU A 122 45.92 -10.16 -25.15
N ASN A 123 45.24 -9.05 -25.49
CA ASN A 123 43.85 -8.81 -25.14
C ASN A 123 43.01 -8.45 -26.38
N PRO A 124 42.43 -9.45 -27.07
CA PRO A 124 41.64 -9.22 -28.27
C PRO A 124 40.35 -8.41 -28.04
N ALA A 125 39.86 -8.32 -26.80
CA ALA A 125 38.66 -7.55 -26.48
C ALA A 125 38.82 -6.05 -26.72
N LEU A 126 40.06 -5.53 -26.79
CA LEU A 126 40.35 -4.12 -27.10
C LEU A 126 39.90 -3.69 -28.50
N LEU A 127 39.64 -4.65 -29.40
CA LEU A 127 39.00 -4.38 -30.70
C LEU A 127 37.53 -3.99 -30.57
N LEU A 128 36.91 -4.31 -29.44
CA LEU A 128 35.57 -3.88 -29.07
C LEU A 128 35.71 -2.68 -28.14
N ARG A 129 35.03 -1.59 -28.49
CA ARG A 129 34.84 -0.42 -27.61
C ARG A 129 33.42 0.06 -27.73
N PHE A 130 32.96 0.85 -26.78
CA PHE A 130 31.67 1.53 -26.88
C PHE A 130 31.69 2.91 -26.22
N LEU A 131 30.77 3.77 -26.63
CA LEU A 131 30.62 5.14 -26.14
C LEU A 131 29.18 5.36 -25.72
N VAL A 132 28.97 5.93 -24.54
CA VAL A 132 27.66 6.40 -24.07
C VAL A 132 27.74 7.90 -23.88
N THR A 133 26.82 8.63 -24.50
CA THR A 133 26.60 10.06 -24.21
C THR A 133 25.25 10.20 -23.55
N SER A 134 25.17 11.00 -22.48
CA SER A 134 23.93 11.11 -21.69
C SER A 134 23.71 12.48 -21.07
N PHE A 135 22.46 12.71 -20.68
CA PHE A 135 22.02 13.80 -19.83
C PHE A 135 20.96 13.25 -18.85
N ALA A 136 21.27 13.30 -17.57
CA ALA A 136 20.34 12.92 -16.50
C ALA A 136 19.56 14.15 -16.01
N ASP A 137 18.26 14.20 -16.29
CA ASP A 137 17.32 15.15 -15.68
C ASP A 137 16.94 14.64 -14.29
N LEU A 138 17.73 15.07 -13.30
CA LEU A 138 17.57 14.65 -11.89
C LEU A 138 16.22 15.04 -11.30
N LYS A 139 15.55 16.09 -11.84
CA LYS A 139 14.30 16.62 -11.31
C LYS A 139 13.10 15.82 -11.81
N ASN A 140 13.09 15.51 -13.10
CA ASN A 140 11.99 14.79 -13.74
C ASN A 140 12.21 13.28 -13.80
N TRP A 141 13.26 12.77 -13.12
CA TRP A 141 13.61 11.34 -13.09
C TRP A 141 13.81 10.72 -14.48
N LYS A 142 14.32 11.49 -15.43
CA LYS A 142 14.52 11.06 -16.82
C LYS A 142 15.99 11.03 -17.20
N VAL A 143 16.40 10.05 -17.99
CA VAL A 143 17.74 10.03 -18.57
C VAL A 143 17.63 9.94 -20.09
N TYR A 144 18.28 10.90 -20.76
CA TYR A 144 18.42 10.95 -22.21
C TYR A 144 19.79 10.44 -22.59
N TYR A 145 19.88 9.53 -23.57
CA TYR A 145 21.16 8.94 -23.93
C TYR A 145 21.27 8.48 -25.38
N ASN A 146 22.51 8.33 -25.83
CA ASN A 146 22.89 7.69 -27.08
C ASN A 146 24.05 6.72 -26.85
N VAL A 147 24.04 5.59 -27.57
CA VAL A 147 25.11 4.58 -27.51
C VAL A 147 25.74 4.40 -28.89
N ALA A 148 27.07 4.25 -28.93
CA ALA A 148 27.85 3.99 -30.12
C ALA A 148 28.78 2.80 -29.94
N PHE A 149 28.96 2.03 -31.02
CA PHE A 149 29.89 0.91 -31.13
C PHE A 149 30.87 1.19 -32.29
N PRO A 150 32.03 1.82 -32.03
CA PRO A 150 32.93 2.31 -33.08
C PRO A 150 33.43 1.19 -34.00
N SER A 151 33.04 1.24 -35.26
CA SER A 151 33.46 0.33 -36.32
C SER A 151 34.28 1.08 -37.36
N LEU A 152 35.51 0.63 -37.57
CA LEU A 152 36.48 1.29 -38.44
C LEU A 152 36.06 1.22 -39.92
N VAL A 153 36.26 2.33 -40.65
CA VAL A 153 35.90 2.45 -42.07
C VAL A 153 37.16 2.46 -42.94
N PHE A 154 37.25 1.50 -43.86
CA PHE A 154 38.28 1.49 -44.87
C PHE A 154 37.91 2.46 -46.00
N ASN A 155 38.88 3.26 -46.44
CA ASN A 155 38.75 4.03 -47.68
C ASN A 155 38.71 3.13 -48.92
N SER A 156 39.24 1.91 -48.81
CA SER A 156 39.21 0.88 -49.85
C SER A 156 38.03 -0.08 -49.66
N ARG A 157 37.50 -0.67 -50.74
CA ARG A 157 36.32 -1.55 -50.68
C ARG A 157 36.66 -2.92 -50.05
N MET A 158 36.01 -3.25 -48.92
CA MET A 158 35.98 -4.61 -48.37
C MET A 158 34.99 -5.47 -49.15
N THR A 159 35.46 -6.55 -49.76
CA THR A 159 34.64 -7.39 -50.64
C THR A 159 34.41 -8.76 -50.00
N LEU A 160 33.14 -9.13 -49.82
CA LEU A 160 32.73 -10.46 -49.42
C LEU A 160 32.67 -11.35 -50.66
N LEU A 161 33.45 -12.44 -50.64
CA LEU A 161 33.56 -13.41 -51.73
C LEU A 161 32.55 -14.55 -51.57
N SER A 162 32.39 -15.06 -50.35
CA SER A 162 31.42 -16.11 -50.02
C SER A 162 30.99 -16.03 -48.56
N LEU A 163 29.79 -16.53 -48.24
CA LEU A 163 29.27 -16.64 -46.89
C LEU A 163 28.21 -17.75 -46.85
N HIS A 164 28.46 -18.78 -46.06
CA HIS A 164 27.63 -19.98 -45.95
C HIS A 164 27.49 -20.40 -44.49
N CYS A 165 26.49 -21.24 -44.18
CA CYS A 165 26.41 -21.84 -42.85
C CYS A 165 27.59 -22.79 -42.62
N ALA A 166 28.12 -22.84 -41.40
CA ALA A 166 29.31 -23.64 -41.10
C ALA A 166 29.08 -25.14 -41.39
N SER A 167 27.86 -25.64 -41.14
CA SER A 167 27.43 -27.01 -41.49
C SER A 167 27.42 -27.32 -43.00
N GLU A 168 27.41 -26.31 -43.87
CA GLU A 168 27.46 -26.50 -45.33
C GLU A 168 28.90 -26.54 -45.87
N VAL A 169 29.85 -25.96 -45.12
CA VAL A 169 31.26 -25.82 -45.53
C VAL A 169 32.14 -26.91 -44.91
N LEU A 170 31.79 -27.39 -43.72
CA LEU A 170 32.54 -28.41 -42.97
C LEU A 170 31.99 -29.81 -43.28
N SER A 171 32.88 -30.82 -43.31
CA SER A 171 32.44 -32.22 -43.30
C SER A 171 31.76 -32.56 -41.97
N LYS A 172 31.04 -33.69 -41.90
CA LYS A 172 30.39 -34.13 -40.65
C LYS A 172 31.42 -34.37 -39.55
N GLU A 173 32.57 -34.93 -39.90
CA GLU A 173 33.68 -35.22 -39.00
C GLU A 173 34.36 -33.93 -38.51
N GLU A 174 34.62 -32.97 -39.42
CA GLU A 174 35.18 -31.66 -39.08
C GLU A 174 34.23 -30.87 -38.15
N ALA A 175 32.93 -30.89 -38.44
CA ALA A 175 31.93 -30.20 -37.64
C ALA A 175 31.80 -30.79 -36.23
N ALA A 176 31.85 -32.12 -36.09
CA ALA A 176 31.83 -32.78 -34.79
C ALA A 176 33.06 -32.43 -33.95
N CYS A 177 34.27 -32.51 -34.53
CA CYS A 177 35.50 -32.15 -33.82
C CYS A 177 35.52 -30.65 -33.44
N LEU A 178 35.05 -29.78 -34.34
CA LEU A 178 34.97 -28.33 -34.07
C LEU A 178 33.96 -28.03 -32.95
N TYR A 179 32.83 -28.74 -32.91
CA TYR A 179 31.84 -28.60 -31.85
C TYR A 179 32.43 -28.92 -30.47
N GLU A 180 33.19 -30.01 -30.35
CA GLU A 180 33.89 -30.38 -29.11
C GLU A 180 34.93 -29.34 -28.72
N ALA A 181 35.78 -28.92 -29.66
CA ALA A 181 36.81 -27.90 -29.39
C ALA A 181 36.21 -26.55 -28.96
N LEU A 182 35.06 -26.15 -29.52
CA LEU A 182 34.34 -24.94 -29.13
C LEU A 182 33.68 -25.06 -27.76
N GLN A 183 33.17 -26.24 -27.40
CA GLN A 183 32.68 -26.50 -26.05
C GLN A 183 33.79 -26.38 -25.01
N GLU A 184 34.95 -27.00 -25.26
CA GLU A 184 36.12 -26.87 -24.37
C GLU A 184 36.57 -25.40 -24.24
N TRP A 185 36.62 -24.67 -25.37
CA TRP A 185 36.95 -23.25 -25.40
C TRP A 185 35.99 -22.40 -24.55
N ARG A 186 34.69 -22.73 -24.52
CA ARG A 186 33.68 -22.02 -23.74
C ARG A 186 33.58 -22.47 -22.29
N ALA A 187 34.00 -23.69 -21.97
CA ALA A 187 34.02 -24.22 -20.60
C ALA A 187 35.16 -23.63 -19.75
N SER A 188 36.27 -23.22 -20.36
CA SER A 188 37.41 -22.64 -19.64
C SER A 188 37.17 -21.17 -19.25
N SER A 189 37.44 -20.83 -17.99
CA SER A 189 37.32 -19.47 -17.46
C SER A 189 38.30 -18.48 -18.09
N GLU A 190 39.40 -18.95 -18.66
CA GLU A 190 40.41 -18.11 -19.30
C GLU A 190 40.03 -17.71 -20.72
N THR A 191 39.28 -18.54 -21.43
CA THR A 191 38.99 -18.39 -22.87
C THR A 191 37.54 -18.03 -23.15
N THR A 192 36.61 -18.29 -22.23
CA THR A 192 35.18 -17.99 -22.40
C THR A 192 34.89 -16.50 -22.60
N VAL A 193 35.71 -15.61 -22.05
CA VAL A 193 35.55 -14.15 -22.20
C VAL A 193 36.31 -13.56 -23.39
N VAL A 194 36.94 -14.39 -24.24
CA VAL A 194 37.80 -13.95 -25.34
C VAL A 194 37.01 -13.89 -26.66
N PRO A 195 36.72 -12.70 -27.20
CA PRO A 195 35.78 -12.55 -28.32
C PRO A 195 36.37 -12.89 -29.70
N PHE A 196 37.70 -12.98 -29.85
CA PHE A 196 38.38 -13.26 -31.12
C PHE A 196 39.42 -14.37 -30.93
N PHE A 197 39.46 -15.33 -31.86
CA PHE A 197 40.28 -16.54 -31.75
C PHE A 197 40.63 -17.11 -33.13
N LEU A 198 41.48 -18.14 -33.14
CA LEU A 198 41.89 -18.89 -34.31
C LEU A 198 41.29 -20.29 -34.26
N VAL A 199 40.84 -20.81 -35.39
CA VAL A 199 40.33 -22.17 -35.55
C VAL A 199 41.18 -22.88 -36.59
N GLY A 200 41.91 -23.92 -36.18
CA GLY A 200 42.72 -24.76 -37.07
C GLY A 200 42.07 -26.13 -37.26
N ILE A 201 41.90 -26.55 -38.52
CA ILE A 201 41.44 -27.89 -38.90
C ILE A 201 42.56 -28.60 -39.66
N SER A 202 42.99 -29.73 -39.13
CA SER A 202 44.08 -30.56 -39.65
C SER A 202 43.61 -31.49 -40.76
N SER A 203 44.56 -32.12 -41.48
CA SER A 203 44.25 -33.06 -42.56
C SER A 203 43.52 -34.34 -42.13
N ASP A 204 43.56 -34.68 -40.85
CA ASP A 204 42.85 -35.80 -40.23
C ASP A 204 41.45 -35.41 -39.72
N SER A 205 40.96 -34.21 -40.08
CA SER A 205 39.71 -33.60 -39.60
C SER A 205 39.68 -33.21 -38.12
N SER A 206 40.80 -33.33 -37.39
CA SER A 206 40.89 -32.80 -36.02
C SER A 206 40.82 -31.27 -36.02
N ALA A 207 40.06 -30.71 -35.08
CA ALA A 207 39.87 -29.26 -34.94
C ALA A 207 40.46 -28.77 -33.61
N SER A 208 41.03 -27.57 -33.62
CA SER A 208 41.55 -26.92 -32.41
C SER A 208 41.26 -25.42 -32.42
N VAL A 209 40.91 -24.87 -31.26
CA VAL A 209 40.67 -23.44 -31.05
C VAL A 209 41.83 -22.86 -30.23
N ARG A 210 42.41 -21.75 -30.70
CA ARG A 210 43.63 -21.15 -30.14
C ARG A 210 43.50 -19.63 -29.98
N PRO A 211 44.16 -19.01 -28.98
CA PRO A 211 44.21 -17.56 -28.84
C PRO A 211 45.04 -16.90 -29.96
N LEU A 212 44.83 -15.60 -30.20
CA LEU A 212 45.51 -14.85 -31.27
C LEU A 212 47.04 -14.80 -31.13
N LYS A 213 47.57 -14.80 -29.90
CA LYS A 213 49.02 -14.84 -29.61
C LYS A 213 49.74 -16.05 -30.21
N ASP A 214 49.02 -17.16 -30.44
CA ASP A 214 49.57 -18.40 -30.99
C ASP A 214 49.69 -18.36 -32.53
N TRP A 215 49.35 -17.25 -33.17
CA TRP A 215 49.33 -17.07 -34.63
C TRP A 215 50.57 -17.64 -35.34
N LYS A 216 51.77 -17.32 -34.85
CA LYS A 216 53.04 -17.78 -35.46
C LYS A 216 53.17 -19.30 -35.45
N THR A 217 52.65 -19.96 -34.43
CA THR A 217 52.67 -21.42 -34.28
C THR A 217 51.60 -22.10 -35.13
N CYS A 218 50.52 -21.40 -35.49
CA CYS A 218 49.45 -21.93 -36.32
C CYS A 218 49.75 -21.86 -37.83
N GLN A 219 50.73 -21.07 -38.26
CA GLN A 219 51.08 -20.91 -39.68
C GLN A 219 51.64 -22.21 -40.28
N GLY A 220 50.99 -22.71 -41.33
CA GLY A 220 51.44 -23.88 -42.10
C GLY A 220 51.12 -25.25 -41.49
N ASN A 221 50.51 -25.29 -40.31
CA ASN A 221 50.22 -26.54 -39.57
C ASN A 221 48.81 -27.11 -39.80
N TYR A 222 47.93 -26.37 -40.47
CA TYR A 222 46.52 -26.73 -40.66
C TYR A 222 46.13 -26.72 -42.14
N GLN A 223 45.20 -27.59 -42.51
CA GLN A 223 44.61 -27.63 -43.86
C GLN A 223 43.65 -26.45 -44.05
N LYS A 224 42.85 -26.12 -43.03
CA LYS A 224 41.98 -24.93 -43.00
C LYS A 224 42.28 -24.12 -41.75
N LEU A 225 42.50 -22.82 -41.92
CA LEU A 225 42.73 -21.89 -40.81
C LEU A 225 41.68 -20.77 -40.90
N LEU A 226 40.77 -20.75 -39.93
CA LEU A 226 39.66 -19.80 -39.86
C LEU A 226 39.88 -18.79 -38.73
N PHE A 227 39.54 -17.53 -39.00
CA PHE A 227 39.62 -16.45 -38.01
C PHE A 227 38.25 -16.29 -37.35
N GLY A 228 38.13 -16.82 -36.13
CA GLY A 228 36.88 -16.88 -35.38
C GLY A 228 36.60 -15.62 -34.55
N PHE A 229 35.34 -15.25 -34.45
CA PHE A 229 34.87 -14.25 -33.49
C PHE A 229 33.45 -14.55 -33.01
N TYR A 230 33.11 -14.08 -31.81
CA TYR A 230 31.75 -14.16 -31.28
C TYR A 230 30.83 -13.26 -32.09
N ASP A 231 29.83 -13.84 -32.73
CA ASP A 231 28.89 -13.12 -33.57
C ASP A 231 27.54 -12.96 -32.86
N HIS A 232 27.12 -11.71 -32.65
CA HIS A 232 25.81 -11.39 -32.08
C HIS A 232 24.69 -11.44 -33.12
N GLY A 233 25.04 -11.44 -34.42
CA GLY A 233 24.11 -11.34 -35.52
C GLY A 233 23.16 -12.53 -35.61
N CYS A 234 21.95 -12.27 -36.10
CA CYS A 234 20.92 -13.29 -36.33
C CYS A 234 20.61 -13.51 -37.81
N LEU A 235 21.09 -12.63 -38.69
CA LEU A 235 20.93 -12.74 -40.13
C LEU A 235 21.88 -13.80 -40.70
N SER A 236 21.40 -14.61 -41.63
CA SER A 236 22.21 -15.65 -42.30
C SER A 236 23.10 -15.09 -43.40
N ASP A 237 22.79 -13.91 -43.92
CA ASP A 237 23.47 -13.28 -45.05
C ASP A 237 24.43 -12.15 -44.66
N CYS A 238 24.50 -11.78 -43.37
CA CYS A 238 25.32 -10.69 -42.85
C CYS A 238 25.99 -11.09 -41.51
N PRO A 239 27.32 -11.00 -41.38
CA PRO A 239 28.01 -11.16 -40.09
C PRO A 239 27.78 -9.94 -39.17
N GLY A 240 28.06 -10.10 -37.87
CA GLY A 240 28.02 -9.01 -36.91
C GLY A 240 29.12 -7.97 -37.12
N TRP A 241 28.89 -6.76 -36.60
CA TRP A 241 29.75 -5.57 -36.78
C TRP A 241 31.22 -5.76 -36.40
N ALA A 242 31.52 -6.62 -35.42
CA ALA A 242 32.87 -6.82 -34.86
C ALA A 242 33.90 -7.27 -35.92
N ILE A 243 33.45 -7.94 -36.98
CA ILE A 243 34.32 -8.43 -38.07
C ILE A 243 35.13 -7.32 -38.73
N ARG A 244 34.59 -6.09 -38.82
CA ARG A 244 35.29 -4.97 -39.45
C ARG A 244 36.53 -4.57 -38.67
N ASN A 245 36.43 -4.51 -37.34
CA ASN A 245 37.56 -4.20 -36.48
C ASN A 245 38.58 -5.33 -36.50
N TYR A 246 38.12 -6.58 -36.57
CA TYR A 246 39.00 -7.73 -36.68
C TYR A 246 39.78 -7.76 -38.01
N ILE A 247 39.11 -7.55 -39.14
CA ILE A 247 39.74 -7.41 -40.45
C ILE A 247 40.79 -6.29 -40.41
N THR A 248 40.46 -5.16 -39.79
CA THR A 248 41.40 -4.03 -39.65
C THR A 248 42.70 -4.45 -38.98
N PHE A 249 42.60 -5.19 -37.87
CA PHE A 249 43.76 -5.75 -37.17
C PHE A 249 44.57 -6.70 -38.08
N LEU A 250 43.90 -7.64 -38.75
CA LEU A 250 44.56 -8.62 -39.63
C LEU A 250 45.32 -7.96 -40.79
N THR A 251 44.74 -6.92 -41.40
CA THR A 251 45.38 -6.21 -42.52
C THR A 251 46.56 -5.37 -42.07
N ILE A 252 46.44 -4.65 -40.95
CA ILE A 252 47.49 -3.71 -40.53
C ILE A 252 48.68 -4.45 -39.93
N ARG A 253 48.41 -5.39 -39.00
CA ARG A 253 49.45 -6.07 -38.21
C ARG A 253 50.02 -7.29 -38.91
N TRP A 254 49.16 -8.15 -39.46
CA TRP A 254 49.59 -9.42 -40.07
C TRP A 254 49.69 -9.34 -41.59
N LYS A 255 49.39 -8.18 -42.20
CA LYS A 255 49.49 -7.91 -43.65
C LYS A 255 48.76 -8.96 -44.49
N ILE A 256 47.61 -9.42 -43.99
CA ILE A 256 46.72 -10.37 -44.67
C ILE A 256 45.75 -9.56 -45.56
N GLU A 257 45.59 -9.96 -46.82
CA GLU A 257 44.69 -9.30 -47.79
C GLU A 257 43.47 -10.15 -48.18
N LYS A 258 43.47 -11.43 -47.77
CA LYS A 258 42.38 -12.38 -47.98
C LYS A 258 42.25 -13.28 -46.76
N VAL A 259 41.04 -13.42 -46.21
CA VAL A 259 40.77 -14.16 -44.97
C VAL A 259 39.56 -15.06 -45.11
N GLN A 260 39.63 -16.25 -44.50
CA GLN A 260 38.46 -17.06 -44.17
C GLN A 260 38.09 -16.83 -42.71
N PHE A 261 36.89 -16.32 -42.44
CA PHE A 261 36.44 -16.00 -41.09
C PHE A 261 35.30 -16.91 -40.65
N PHE A 262 35.19 -17.10 -39.33
CA PHE A 262 34.17 -17.91 -38.69
C PHE A 262 33.35 -17.06 -37.71
N CYS A 263 32.07 -16.89 -38.00
CA CYS A 263 31.09 -16.22 -37.14
C CYS A 263 30.50 -17.24 -36.17
N TYR A 264 31.02 -17.27 -34.95
CA TYR A 264 30.57 -18.20 -33.92
C TYR A 264 29.26 -17.74 -33.26
N ARG A 265 28.25 -18.60 -33.31
CA ARG A 265 26.93 -18.38 -32.69
C ARG A 265 26.58 -19.55 -31.77
N GLU A 266 25.73 -19.28 -30.78
CA GLU A 266 25.28 -20.27 -29.79
C GLU A 266 23.76 -20.44 -29.79
N TYR A 267 23.33 -21.59 -29.26
CA TYR A 267 21.95 -21.83 -28.87
C TYR A 267 21.93 -22.39 -27.45
N ARG A 268 21.33 -21.64 -26.52
CA ARG A 268 21.27 -21.99 -25.09
C ARG A 268 22.64 -22.32 -24.48
N GLY A 269 23.67 -21.56 -24.87
CA GLY A 269 25.05 -21.69 -24.36
C GLY A 269 25.89 -22.79 -25.02
N ASN A 270 25.36 -23.51 -26.02
CA ASN A 270 26.12 -24.50 -26.79
C ASN A 270 26.44 -23.97 -28.20
N PRO A 271 27.56 -24.39 -28.82
CA PRO A 271 27.88 -24.03 -30.21
C PRO A 271 26.74 -24.38 -31.18
N ASP A 272 26.31 -23.43 -32.00
CA ASP A 272 25.28 -23.64 -33.02
C ASP A 272 25.88 -23.56 -34.42
N LEU A 273 26.44 -24.67 -34.90
CA LEU A 273 27.12 -24.73 -36.22
C LEU A 273 26.17 -24.62 -37.41
N GLU A 274 24.87 -24.88 -37.22
CA GLU A 274 23.86 -24.70 -38.27
C GLU A 274 23.59 -23.22 -38.56
N GLN A 275 23.73 -22.37 -37.54
CA GLN A 275 23.50 -20.93 -37.65
C GLN A 275 24.78 -20.10 -37.69
N SER A 276 25.90 -20.67 -37.22
CA SER A 276 27.24 -20.09 -37.37
C SER A 276 27.61 -20.00 -38.84
N LEU A 277 28.39 -18.99 -39.21
CA LEU A 277 28.72 -18.71 -40.61
C LEU A 277 30.21 -18.87 -40.88
N ILE A 278 30.58 -19.40 -42.03
CA ILE A 278 31.94 -19.36 -42.57
C ILE A 278 31.90 -18.54 -43.84
N GLY A 279 32.76 -17.52 -43.91
CA GLY A 279 32.85 -16.64 -45.07
C GLY A 279 34.28 -16.37 -45.49
N GLU A 280 34.42 -15.94 -46.74
CA GLU A 280 35.70 -15.50 -47.29
C GLU A 280 35.59 -14.03 -47.71
N ALA A 281 36.54 -13.21 -47.26
CA ALA A 281 36.60 -11.78 -47.60
C ALA A 281 37.99 -11.42 -48.12
N SER A 282 38.02 -10.49 -49.08
CA SER A 282 39.24 -9.86 -49.57
C SER A 282 39.17 -8.35 -49.37
N PHE A 283 40.29 -7.81 -48.92
CA PHE A 283 40.41 -6.41 -48.56
C PHE A 283 41.82 -5.93 -48.93
N PRO A 284 41.95 -4.92 -49.78
CA PRO A 284 43.23 -4.33 -50.10
C PRO A 284 43.76 -3.53 -48.89
N SER A 285 45.08 -3.52 -48.74
CA SER A 285 45.77 -2.78 -47.68
C SER A 285 45.32 -1.30 -47.63
N PRO A 286 44.92 -0.76 -46.46
CA PRO A 286 44.46 0.62 -46.33
C PRO A 286 45.62 1.60 -46.54
N ARG A 287 45.42 2.60 -47.40
CA ARG A 287 46.45 3.60 -47.73
C ARG A 287 46.50 4.69 -46.65
N GLY A 288 47.69 5.01 -46.15
CA GLY A 288 47.93 6.14 -45.24
C GLY A 288 47.72 5.84 -43.75
N TRP A 289 47.39 4.60 -43.39
CA TRP A 289 47.18 4.19 -41.99
C TRP A 289 48.49 3.81 -41.28
N ASP A 290 49.62 3.78 -41.99
CA ASP A 290 50.95 3.60 -41.41
C ASP A 290 51.46 4.89 -40.72
N ASP A 291 50.75 6.02 -40.86
CA ASP A 291 51.04 7.29 -40.20
C ASP A 291 50.50 7.29 -38.74
N PRO A 292 51.35 7.49 -37.72
CA PRO A 292 50.95 7.54 -36.31
C PRO A 292 49.88 8.61 -35.99
N ASP A 293 49.82 9.69 -36.77
CA ASP A 293 48.86 10.79 -36.56
C ASP A 293 47.53 10.58 -37.28
N HIS A 294 47.38 9.47 -38.03
CA HIS A 294 46.15 9.16 -38.74
C HIS A 294 44.96 8.94 -37.78
N VAL A 295 43.83 9.58 -38.10
CA VAL A 295 42.56 9.36 -37.40
C VAL A 295 41.60 8.66 -38.35
N PRO A 296 41.26 7.38 -38.10
CA PRO A 296 40.38 6.64 -38.97
C PRO A 296 38.93 7.13 -38.85
N ASP A 297 38.21 7.13 -39.96
CA ASP A 297 36.75 7.31 -39.92
C ASP A 297 36.09 6.08 -39.27
N ALA A 298 35.00 6.33 -38.53
CA ALA A 298 34.23 5.30 -37.87
C ALA A 298 32.72 5.52 -38.00
N ILE A 299 31.99 4.41 -37.96
CA ILE A 299 30.52 4.37 -37.87
C ILE A 299 30.11 3.60 -36.61
N GLY A 300 28.82 3.54 -36.29
CA GLY A 300 28.31 2.63 -35.26
C GLY A 300 27.44 3.24 -34.18
N TRP A 301 26.97 4.48 -34.36
CA TRP A 301 25.88 5.01 -33.54
C TRP A 301 24.59 4.19 -33.73
N GLU A 302 23.97 3.83 -32.62
CA GLU A 302 22.71 3.10 -32.62
C GLU A 302 21.55 3.97 -33.15
N GLY A 303 20.65 3.38 -33.95
CA GLY A 303 19.43 4.05 -34.42
C GLY A 303 19.56 4.89 -35.70
N LEU A 304 20.76 5.06 -36.27
CA LEU A 304 20.94 5.68 -37.58
C LEU A 304 20.49 4.73 -38.71
N LYS A 305 19.38 5.04 -39.38
CA LYS A 305 19.00 4.38 -40.64
C LYS A 305 19.71 5.07 -41.82
N PRO A 306 20.51 4.36 -42.63
CA PRO A 306 21.10 4.95 -43.82
C PRO A 306 20.00 5.19 -44.88
N GLY A 307 19.62 6.44 -45.08
CA GLY A 307 18.76 6.86 -46.20
C GLY A 307 17.64 7.82 -45.82
N LYS A 308 17.97 9.13 -45.76
CA LYS A 308 17.16 10.30 -46.16
C LYS A 308 17.75 11.56 -45.52
N GLY A 309 18.43 12.39 -46.31
CA GLY A 309 18.47 13.86 -46.22
C GLY A 309 18.99 14.60 -44.98
N THR A 310 18.75 14.13 -43.76
CA THR A 310 19.19 14.76 -42.50
C THR A 310 19.45 13.67 -41.46
N LYS A 311 20.70 13.55 -41.01
CA LYS A 311 21.12 12.60 -39.97
C LYS A 311 20.63 13.07 -38.59
N GLU A 312 19.33 13.09 -38.32
CA GLU A 312 18.84 13.35 -36.96
C GLU A 312 18.89 12.07 -36.13
N MET A 313 19.82 12.04 -35.17
CA MET A 313 19.95 10.96 -34.21
C MET A 313 19.06 11.26 -33.01
N LYS A 314 17.89 10.62 -32.93
CA LYS A 314 17.00 10.81 -31.78
C LYS A 314 17.61 10.15 -30.53
N PRO A 315 17.74 10.88 -29.41
CA PRO A 315 18.15 10.28 -28.15
C PRO A 315 17.10 9.30 -27.65
N LYS A 316 17.55 8.23 -27.00
CA LYS A 316 16.69 7.35 -26.23
C LYS A 316 16.36 8.03 -24.91
N GLU A 317 15.17 7.77 -24.38
CA GLU A 317 14.69 8.27 -23.10
C GLU A 317 14.36 7.07 -22.20
N ILE A 318 14.72 7.16 -20.93
CA ILE A 318 14.27 6.25 -19.88
C ILE A 318 13.66 7.07 -18.74
N ASP A 319 12.47 6.66 -18.31
CA ASP A 319 11.74 7.26 -17.20
C ASP A 319 11.92 6.38 -15.96
N LEU A 320 12.46 6.98 -14.90
CA LEU A 320 12.77 6.33 -13.63
C LEU A 320 11.88 6.88 -12.51
N GLN A 321 10.77 7.56 -12.81
CA GLN A 321 9.91 8.19 -11.80
C GLN A 321 9.40 7.19 -10.75
N SER A 322 9.15 5.94 -11.16
CA SER A 322 8.78 4.82 -10.28
C SER A 322 9.85 4.47 -9.23
N MET A 323 11.12 4.80 -9.51
CA MET A 323 12.24 4.59 -8.59
C MET A 323 12.41 5.78 -7.62
N SER A 324 11.57 6.81 -7.71
CA SER A 324 11.64 7.94 -6.78
C SER A 324 11.23 7.53 -5.37
N PRO A 325 11.92 8.05 -4.31
CA PRO A 325 11.55 7.75 -2.93
C PRO A 325 10.07 8.05 -2.66
N ALA A 326 9.55 9.16 -3.20
CA ALA A 326 8.15 9.54 -3.06
C ALA A 326 7.20 8.53 -3.70
N SER A 327 7.47 8.08 -4.93
CA SER A 327 6.64 7.08 -5.62
C SER A 327 6.71 5.71 -4.95
N GLN A 328 7.90 5.29 -4.51
CA GLN A 328 8.07 4.03 -3.78
C GLN A 328 7.36 4.05 -2.43
N ASP A 329 7.41 5.18 -1.72
CA ASP A 329 6.76 5.32 -0.42
C ASP A 329 5.24 5.37 -0.55
N GLU A 330 4.72 6.07 -1.56
CA GLU A 330 3.30 6.03 -1.89
C GLU A 330 2.83 4.61 -2.23
N GLU A 331 3.62 3.87 -3.02
CA GLU A 331 3.30 2.47 -3.33
C GLU A 331 3.26 1.59 -2.07
N LYS A 332 4.23 1.76 -1.15
CA LYS A 332 4.24 1.05 0.14
C LYS A 332 3.03 1.43 1.00
N GLN A 333 2.61 2.69 0.99
CA GLN A 333 1.42 3.15 1.72
C GLN A 333 0.12 2.56 1.14
N LEU A 334 0.03 2.45 -0.19
CA LEU A 334 -1.12 1.87 -0.90
C LEU A 334 -1.12 0.32 -0.90
N MET A 335 -0.02 -0.32 -0.48
CA MET A 335 0.12 -1.78 -0.46
C MET A 335 -1.05 -2.46 0.26
N HIS A 336 -1.54 -1.88 1.35
CA HIS A 336 -2.70 -2.40 2.08
C HIS A 336 -3.96 -2.49 1.19
N LEU A 337 -4.26 -1.45 0.43
CA LEU A 337 -5.41 -1.43 -0.50
C LEU A 337 -5.19 -2.37 -1.68
N LYS A 338 -3.96 -2.49 -2.20
CA LYS A 338 -3.62 -3.48 -3.24
C LYS A 338 -3.85 -4.90 -2.75
N LEU A 339 -3.46 -5.20 -1.51
CA LEU A 339 -3.70 -6.50 -0.87
C LEU A 339 -5.19 -6.76 -0.62
N MET A 340 -5.99 -5.73 -0.28
CA MET A 340 -7.46 -5.86 -0.26
C MET A 340 -7.97 -6.28 -1.63
N GLY A 341 -7.46 -5.60 -2.67
CA GLY A 341 -7.66 -5.89 -4.09
C GLY A 341 -7.54 -7.37 -4.45
N TRP A 342 -6.45 -7.98 -4.02
CA TRP A 342 -6.12 -9.37 -4.36
C TRP A 342 -6.83 -10.40 -3.50
N ARG A 343 -7.02 -10.13 -2.20
CA ARG A 343 -7.57 -11.11 -1.26
C ARG A 343 -9.09 -11.12 -1.19
N HIS A 344 -9.73 -10.00 -1.52
CA HIS A 344 -11.17 -9.82 -1.31
C HIS A 344 -11.86 -9.17 -2.51
N PHE A 345 -11.59 -7.90 -2.76
CA PHE A 345 -12.31 -7.10 -3.75
C PHE A 345 -11.38 -6.07 -4.39
N PRO A 346 -11.37 -5.93 -5.73
CA PRO A 346 -10.56 -4.93 -6.44
C PRO A 346 -10.98 -3.50 -6.08
N VAL A 347 -10.21 -2.87 -5.19
CA VAL A 347 -10.34 -1.44 -4.88
C VAL A 347 -9.80 -0.63 -6.06
N ASN A 348 -10.60 0.32 -6.58
CA ASN A 348 -10.18 1.21 -7.65
C ASN A 348 -9.37 2.38 -7.07
N ILE A 349 -8.07 2.15 -6.87
CA ILE A 349 -7.13 3.11 -6.29
C ILE A 349 -6.99 4.36 -7.18
N ASP A 350 -7.10 4.21 -8.51
CA ASP A 350 -7.02 5.36 -9.43
C ASP A 350 -8.22 6.29 -9.27
N LYS A 351 -9.43 5.73 -9.12
CA LYS A 351 -10.64 6.52 -8.82
C LYS A 351 -10.52 7.22 -7.47
N LEU A 352 -10.02 6.53 -6.45
CA LEU A 352 -9.82 7.09 -5.11
C LEU A 352 -8.74 8.18 -5.05
N SER A 353 -7.61 8.00 -5.74
CA SER A 353 -6.54 9.01 -5.77
C SER A 353 -6.92 10.22 -6.62
N GLY A 354 -7.73 10.02 -7.67
CA GLY A 354 -8.22 11.08 -8.55
C GLY A 354 -9.30 11.98 -7.94
N VAL A 355 -10.12 11.45 -7.03
CA VAL A 355 -11.29 12.14 -6.44
C VAL A 355 -10.87 13.34 -5.58
N ARG A 356 -11.55 14.47 -5.77
CA ARG A 356 -11.39 15.68 -4.95
C ARG A 356 -12.44 15.72 -3.86
N VAL A 357 -11.99 15.76 -2.61
CA VAL A 357 -12.87 15.73 -1.45
C VAL A 357 -12.82 17.06 -0.70
N LEU A 358 -13.98 17.67 -0.53
CA LEU A 358 -14.19 18.85 0.31
C LEU A 358 -14.61 18.43 1.71
N VAL A 359 -13.83 18.81 2.72
CA VAL A 359 -14.08 18.56 4.14
C VAL A 359 -14.52 19.86 4.80
N LEU A 360 -15.80 19.98 5.15
CA LEU A 360 -16.37 21.15 5.81
C LEU A 360 -16.35 20.94 7.33
N GLY A 361 -15.39 21.58 7.99
CA GLY A 361 -15.10 21.45 9.42
C GLY A 361 -13.78 20.72 9.66
N ALA A 362 -12.86 21.37 10.36
CA ALA A 362 -11.56 20.86 10.78
C ALA A 362 -11.51 20.55 12.29
N GLY A 363 -12.69 20.30 12.90
CA GLY A 363 -12.84 19.88 14.29
C GLY A 363 -12.56 18.40 14.51
N THR A 364 -13.24 17.80 15.50
CA THR A 364 -12.99 16.40 15.93
C THR A 364 -13.26 15.39 14.81
N LEU A 365 -14.43 15.48 14.16
CA LEU A 365 -14.79 14.65 13.01
C LEU A 365 -13.87 14.94 11.80
N GLY A 366 -13.62 16.22 11.51
CA GLY A 366 -12.82 16.66 10.37
C GLY A 366 -11.41 16.07 10.36
N CYS A 367 -10.71 16.17 11.49
CA CYS A 367 -9.38 15.60 11.65
C CYS A 367 -9.37 14.09 11.38
N GLU A 368 -10.32 13.36 11.95
CA GLU A 368 -10.37 11.90 11.84
C GLU A 368 -10.80 11.44 10.45
N VAL A 369 -11.80 12.08 9.84
CA VAL A 369 -12.23 11.79 8.46
C VAL A 369 -11.10 12.06 7.48
N ALA A 370 -10.40 13.20 7.57
CA ALA A 370 -9.29 13.52 6.68
C ALA A 370 -8.17 12.45 6.74
N ARG A 371 -7.83 11.97 7.94
CA ARG A 371 -6.87 10.89 8.13
C ARG A 371 -7.33 9.60 7.46
N LEU A 372 -8.56 9.18 7.71
CA LEU A 372 -9.09 7.92 7.20
C LEU A 372 -9.32 7.93 5.68
N LEU A 373 -9.61 9.10 5.08
CA LEU A 373 -9.67 9.26 3.63
C LEU A 373 -8.32 8.94 2.97
N MET A 374 -7.20 9.37 3.57
CA MET A 374 -5.86 9.04 3.06
C MET A 374 -5.56 7.54 3.15
N THR A 375 -6.04 6.86 4.19
CA THR A 375 -5.96 5.39 4.33
C THR A 375 -6.73 4.67 3.22
N TRP A 376 -7.83 5.26 2.75
CA TRP A 376 -8.59 4.83 1.57
C TRP A 376 -7.94 5.21 0.24
N GLY A 377 -6.78 5.88 0.23
CA GLY A 377 -6.06 6.23 -1.00
C GLY A 377 -6.46 7.58 -1.60
N VAL A 378 -7.30 8.38 -0.92
CA VAL A 378 -7.60 9.75 -1.35
C VAL A 378 -6.35 10.62 -1.24
N ARG A 379 -6.11 11.44 -2.26
CA ARG A 379 -4.94 12.32 -2.34
C ARG A 379 -5.26 13.80 -2.46
N LYS A 380 -6.49 14.18 -2.79
CA LYS A 380 -6.86 15.59 -3.02
C LYS A 380 -7.92 16.03 -2.02
N LEU A 381 -7.50 16.84 -1.04
CA LEU A 381 -8.35 17.32 0.04
C LEU A 381 -8.42 18.85 0.03
N THR A 382 -9.63 19.39 0.13
CA THR A 382 -9.84 20.81 0.47
C THR A 382 -10.51 20.86 1.84
N VAL A 383 -9.94 21.58 2.80
CA VAL A 383 -10.46 21.68 4.17
C VAL A 383 -10.92 23.12 4.45
N VAL A 384 -12.16 23.27 4.92
CA VAL A 384 -12.77 24.57 5.25
C VAL A 384 -13.13 24.62 6.73
N ASP A 385 -12.65 25.62 7.45
CA ASP A 385 -13.02 25.90 8.86
C ASP A 385 -12.69 27.36 9.17
N SER A 386 -13.51 28.04 9.98
CA SER A 386 -13.29 29.44 10.37
C SER A 386 -12.47 29.58 11.66
N GLY A 387 -12.40 28.53 12.46
CA GLY A 387 -11.86 28.55 13.82
C GLY A 387 -10.34 28.47 13.91
N ASN A 388 -9.85 28.86 15.08
CA ASN A 388 -8.45 28.69 15.47
C ASN A 388 -8.33 27.52 16.46
N VAL A 389 -7.16 26.89 16.51
CA VAL A 389 -6.87 25.82 17.46
C VAL A 389 -6.87 26.39 18.89
N ALA A 390 -7.75 25.88 19.74
CA ALA A 390 -7.80 26.22 21.15
C ALA A 390 -7.11 25.14 22.01
N THR A 391 -6.69 25.46 23.23
CA THR A 391 -6.10 24.46 24.15
C THR A 391 -7.07 23.32 24.45
N SER A 392 -8.38 23.59 24.48
CA SER A 392 -9.42 22.55 24.64
C SER A 392 -9.56 21.61 23.44
N ASP A 393 -9.01 21.99 22.27
CA ASP A 393 -9.05 21.19 21.06
C ASP A 393 -8.01 20.07 21.10
N LEU A 394 -6.87 20.29 21.75
CA LEU A 394 -5.76 19.33 21.81
C LEU A 394 -6.18 17.97 22.35
N VAL A 395 -7.18 17.91 23.25
CA VAL A 395 -7.69 16.68 23.86
C VAL A 395 -8.86 16.05 23.11
N LYS A 396 -9.36 16.69 22.04
CA LYS A 396 -10.53 16.23 21.29
C LYS A 396 -10.25 16.01 19.80
N GLN A 397 -9.28 16.74 19.25
CA GLN A 397 -9.00 16.81 17.82
C GLN A 397 -7.67 16.08 17.55
N SER A 398 -7.73 15.03 16.73
CA SER A 398 -6.67 14.01 16.66
C SER A 398 -5.35 14.45 16.00
N LEU A 399 -5.30 15.65 15.40
CA LEU A 399 -4.15 16.12 14.63
C LEU A 399 -3.35 17.25 15.30
N TYR A 400 -3.98 18.09 16.12
CA TYR A 400 -3.31 19.29 16.64
C TYR A 400 -2.43 18.99 17.84
N ILE A 401 -1.33 19.72 17.95
CA ILE A 401 -0.37 19.69 19.06
C ILE A 401 -0.31 21.05 19.76
N ASP A 402 0.33 21.09 20.93
CA ASP A 402 0.42 22.32 21.75
C ASP A 402 0.93 23.54 20.96
N LYS A 403 1.88 23.31 20.04
CA LYS A 403 2.46 24.34 19.16
C LYS A 403 1.47 24.98 18.19
N ASP A 404 0.34 24.32 17.91
CA ASP A 404 -0.66 24.83 16.96
C ASP A 404 -1.65 25.80 17.63
N CYS A 405 -1.64 25.93 18.96
CA CYS A 405 -2.59 26.80 19.67
C CYS A 405 -2.54 28.25 19.15
N GLY A 406 -3.72 28.79 18.81
CA GLY A 406 -3.88 30.14 18.23
C GLY A 406 -3.73 30.20 16.71
N VAL A 407 -3.24 29.16 16.06
CA VAL A 407 -3.14 29.07 14.59
C VAL A 407 -4.53 28.71 14.01
N PRO A 408 -4.92 29.25 12.84
CA PRO A 408 -6.11 28.80 12.14
C PRO A 408 -6.09 27.29 11.90
N ARG A 409 -7.20 26.60 12.19
CA ARG A 409 -7.28 25.13 12.11
C ARG A 409 -6.90 24.60 10.72
N VAL A 410 -7.37 25.27 9.67
CA VAL A 410 -7.06 24.92 8.28
C VAL A 410 -5.58 25.09 7.91
N THR A 411 -4.86 26.00 8.58
CA THR A 411 -3.42 26.16 8.38
C THR A 411 -2.64 25.12 9.17
N ALA A 412 -3.09 24.80 10.39
CA ALA A 412 -2.47 23.80 11.26
C ALA A 412 -2.65 22.36 10.74
N ILE A 413 -3.81 22.02 10.14
CA ILE A 413 -4.09 20.63 9.72
C ILE A 413 -3.21 20.16 8.54
N VAL A 414 -2.84 21.06 7.64
CA VAL A 414 -2.08 20.75 6.40
C VAL A 414 -0.74 20.05 6.67
N PRO A 415 0.19 20.60 7.49
CA PRO A 415 1.46 19.94 7.77
C PRO A 415 1.28 18.57 8.44
N HIS A 416 0.29 18.42 9.32
CA HIS A 416 0.01 17.14 9.99
C HIS A 416 -0.46 16.03 9.05
N LEU A 417 -1.21 16.38 8.00
CA LEU A 417 -1.61 15.43 6.96
C LEU A 417 -0.43 15.09 6.04
N LYS A 418 0.35 16.09 5.62
CA LYS A 418 1.53 15.90 4.75
C LYS A 418 2.65 15.08 5.42
N ALA A 419 2.84 15.22 6.72
CA ALA A 419 3.80 14.41 7.48
C ALA A 419 3.43 12.92 7.51
N ARG A 420 2.16 12.57 7.26
CA ARG A 420 1.67 11.18 7.22
C ARG A 420 1.65 10.63 5.80
N CYS A 421 1.21 11.44 4.86
CA CYS A 421 1.17 11.10 3.44
C CYS A 421 1.77 12.25 2.63
N PRO A 422 3.08 12.19 2.28
CA PRO A 422 3.70 13.26 1.49
C PRO A 422 3.07 13.47 0.11
N ALA A 423 2.41 12.45 -0.44
CA ALA A 423 1.69 12.50 -1.71
C ALA A 423 0.33 13.21 -1.64
N VAL A 424 -0.16 13.57 -0.44
CA VAL A 424 -1.46 14.26 -0.30
C VAL A 424 -1.36 15.74 -0.66
N GLU A 425 -2.22 16.16 -1.58
CA GLU A 425 -2.50 17.55 -1.90
C GLU A 425 -3.61 18.05 -0.97
N VAL A 426 -3.27 18.98 -0.08
CA VAL A 426 -4.21 19.57 0.87
C VAL A 426 -4.21 21.08 0.72
N GLU A 427 -5.38 21.64 0.48
CA GLU A 427 -5.65 23.08 0.51
C GLU A 427 -6.51 23.42 1.74
N GLY A 428 -6.07 24.39 2.53
CA GLY A 428 -6.79 24.87 3.71
C GLY A 428 -7.37 26.25 3.46
N ILE A 429 -8.68 26.43 3.66
CA ILE A 429 -9.41 27.67 3.39
C ILE A 429 -10.10 28.14 4.67
N GLN A 430 -9.66 29.27 5.20
CA GLN A 430 -10.26 29.86 6.39
C GLN A 430 -11.48 30.69 5.97
N MET A 431 -12.68 30.16 6.21
CA MET A 431 -13.94 30.78 5.80
C MET A 431 -15.06 30.33 6.75
N GLU A 432 -15.96 31.25 7.07
CA GLU A 432 -17.18 30.95 7.82
C GLU A 432 -18.27 30.47 6.86
N ILE A 433 -19.05 29.46 7.26
CA ILE A 433 -20.15 28.97 6.44
C ILE A 433 -21.42 29.74 6.83
N PRO A 434 -22.00 30.54 5.92
CA PRO A 434 -23.18 31.33 6.25
C PRO A 434 -24.38 30.46 6.64
N VAL A 435 -25.04 30.85 7.73
CA VAL A 435 -26.17 30.12 8.30
C VAL A 435 -27.50 30.81 7.99
N PRO A 436 -28.58 30.07 7.69
CA PRO A 436 -29.90 30.66 7.46
C PRO A 436 -30.46 31.28 8.76
N GLY A 437 -31.27 32.34 8.61
CA GLY A 437 -32.00 32.96 9.72
C GLY A 437 -31.17 33.73 10.76
N HIS A 438 -29.88 33.99 10.49
CA HIS A 438 -29.03 34.83 11.33
C HIS A 438 -28.60 36.06 10.52
N PRO A 439 -29.40 37.14 10.54
CA PRO A 439 -29.08 38.33 9.75
C PRO A 439 -27.81 39.00 10.27
N ASP A 440 -26.84 39.16 9.37
CA ASP A 440 -25.60 39.86 9.65
C ASP A 440 -25.77 41.39 9.55
N SER A 441 -24.83 42.12 10.14
CA SER A 441 -24.79 43.58 10.01
C SER A 441 -24.70 44.01 8.53
N PRO A 442 -25.32 45.13 8.11
CA PRO A 442 -25.29 45.58 6.72
C PRO A 442 -23.86 45.74 6.15
N SER A 443 -22.89 46.06 7.01
CA SER A 443 -21.47 46.17 6.66
C SER A 443 -20.79 44.84 6.31
N LYS A 444 -21.32 43.70 6.76
CA LYS A 444 -20.76 42.36 6.49
C LYS A 444 -21.42 41.64 5.31
N MET A 445 -22.54 42.15 4.80
CA MET A 445 -23.35 41.46 3.80
C MET A 445 -22.61 41.15 2.50
N ALA A 446 -21.69 42.03 2.08
CA ALA A 446 -20.84 41.81 0.91
C ALA A 446 -19.86 40.65 1.14
N SER A 447 -19.27 40.55 2.34
CA SER A 447 -18.37 39.46 2.72
C SER A 447 -19.12 38.12 2.75
N VAL A 448 -20.32 38.08 3.35
CA VAL A 448 -21.16 36.87 3.41
C VAL A 448 -21.53 36.39 2.01
N LEU A 449 -21.82 37.32 1.09
CA LEU A 449 -22.09 36.97 -0.30
C LEU A 449 -20.85 36.39 -0.99
N ASP A 450 -19.66 36.92 -0.71
CA ASP A 450 -18.40 36.39 -1.26
C ASP A 450 -18.08 35.01 -0.69
N ASP A 451 -18.32 34.78 0.61
CA ASP A 451 -18.21 33.45 1.24
C ASP A 451 -19.19 32.44 0.60
N CYS A 452 -20.42 32.88 0.30
CA CYS A 452 -21.40 32.06 -0.43
C CYS A 452 -20.90 31.69 -1.85
N LYS A 453 -20.33 32.64 -2.59
CA LYS A 453 -19.74 32.40 -3.93
C LYS A 453 -18.56 31.44 -3.84
N GLN A 454 -17.70 31.63 -2.85
CA GLN A 454 -16.55 30.78 -2.63
C GLN A 454 -16.98 29.36 -2.31
N LEU A 455 -17.93 29.17 -1.38
CA LEU A 455 -18.48 27.85 -1.07
C LEU A 455 -19.14 27.18 -2.29
N GLN A 456 -19.92 27.92 -3.09
CA GLN A 456 -20.48 27.42 -4.35
C GLN A 456 -19.39 26.90 -5.30
N THR A 457 -18.33 27.69 -5.47
CA THR A 457 -17.17 27.33 -6.31
C THR A 457 -16.48 26.07 -5.79
N LEU A 458 -16.27 25.97 -4.48
CA LEU A 458 -15.64 24.81 -3.85
C LEU A 458 -16.48 23.54 -4.01
N VAL A 459 -17.80 23.61 -3.81
CA VAL A 459 -18.70 22.46 -4.01
C VAL A 459 -18.69 22.02 -5.48
N ALA A 460 -18.74 22.96 -6.43
CA ALA A 460 -18.69 22.64 -7.85
C ALA A 460 -17.34 22.00 -8.25
N ALA A 461 -16.23 22.48 -7.69
CA ALA A 461 -14.88 22.02 -7.99
C ALA A 461 -14.53 20.67 -7.35
N ASN A 462 -15.24 20.21 -6.32
CA ASN A 462 -14.97 18.93 -5.67
C ASN A 462 -15.99 17.86 -6.10
N ASP A 463 -15.61 16.59 -5.99
CA ASP A 463 -16.45 15.46 -6.43
C ASP A 463 -17.30 14.91 -5.27
N ALA A 464 -16.79 15.00 -4.04
CA ALA A 464 -17.50 14.64 -2.82
C ALA A 464 -17.32 15.67 -1.70
N VAL A 465 -18.33 15.80 -0.83
CA VAL A 465 -18.40 16.78 0.25
C VAL A 465 -18.76 16.11 1.56
N PHE A 466 -17.93 16.30 2.59
CA PHE A 466 -18.22 15.87 3.96
C PHE A 466 -18.69 17.07 4.80
N LEU A 467 -19.90 16.97 5.37
CA LEU A 467 -20.54 17.99 6.17
C LEU A 467 -20.33 17.68 7.66
N LEU A 468 -19.22 18.20 8.23
CA LEU A 468 -18.72 17.87 9.57
C LEU A 468 -18.70 19.10 10.49
N THR A 469 -19.53 20.10 10.19
CA THR A 469 -19.63 21.34 10.95
C THR A 469 -20.21 21.10 12.34
N ASP A 470 -20.04 22.05 13.24
CA ASP A 470 -20.55 22.01 14.61
C ASP A 470 -22.07 22.24 14.69
N THR A 471 -22.60 23.22 13.96
CA THR A 471 -24.02 23.60 14.03
C THR A 471 -24.87 22.91 12.97
N TRP A 472 -26.16 22.71 13.27
CA TRP A 472 -27.12 22.14 12.31
C TRP A 472 -27.33 23.08 11.13
N GLU A 473 -27.45 24.37 11.43
CA GLU A 473 -27.77 25.45 10.50
C GLU A 473 -26.68 25.64 9.45
N SER A 474 -25.40 25.53 9.82
CA SER A 474 -24.27 25.64 8.87
C SER A 474 -24.21 24.50 7.85
N ARG A 475 -24.99 23.42 8.02
CA ARG A 475 -25.10 22.35 7.02
C ARG A 475 -26.08 22.68 5.90
N TRP A 476 -26.94 23.70 6.08
CA TRP A 476 -28.03 24.00 5.13
C TRP A 476 -27.51 24.40 3.76
N LEU A 477 -26.66 25.42 3.67
CA LEU A 477 -26.15 25.92 2.39
C LEU A 477 -25.30 24.86 1.67
N PRO A 478 -24.34 24.16 2.31
CA PRO A 478 -23.65 23.04 1.67
C PRO A 478 -24.61 21.95 1.14
N THR A 479 -25.65 21.62 1.90
CA THR A 479 -26.63 20.61 1.50
C THR A 479 -27.41 21.04 0.25
N LEU A 480 -27.86 22.29 0.21
CA LEU A 480 -28.53 22.90 -0.95
C LEU A 480 -27.64 22.82 -2.20
N LEU A 481 -26.37 23.24 -2.06
CA LEU A 481 -25.41 23.25 -3.16
C LEU A 481 -25.11 21.84 -3.67
N CYS A 482 -24.86 20.88 -2.79
CA CYS A 482 -24.61 19.49 -3.18
C CYS A 482 -25.82 18.87 -3.89
N ALA A 483 -27.04 19.15 -3.40
CA ALA A 483 -28.25 18.66 -4.04
C ALA A 483 -28.51 19.33 -5.40
N SER A 484 -28.14 20.60 -5.57
CA SER A 484 -28.26 21.31 -6.85
C SER A 484 -27.28 20.77 -7.91
N GLU A 485 -26.05 20.49 -7.49
CA GLU A 485 -24.93 20.07 -8.34
C GLU A 485 -24.78 18.53 -8.45
N ASN A 486 -25.66 17.76 -7.81
CA ASN A 486 -25.60 16.29 -7.71
C ASN A 486 -24.25 15.76 -7.19
N LYS A 487 -23.67 16.42 -6.18
CA LYS A 487 -22.42 16.00 -5.54
C LYS A 487 -22.64 14.96 -4.47
N ILE A 488 -21.73 13.97 -4.37
CA ILE A 488 -21.74 13.00 -3.28
C ILE A 488 -21.58 13.77 -1.97
N ALA A 489 -22.58 13.70 -1.09
CA ALA A 489 -22.56 14.41 0.18
C ALA A 489 -22.77 13.44 1.35
N ILE A 490 -21.89 13.53 2.35
CA ILE A 490 -21.94 12.69 3.55
C ILE A 490 -21.96 13.59 4.78
N THR A 491 -22.98 13.40 5.59
CA THR A 491 -23.16 14.11 6.85
C THR A 491 -22.83 13.18 8.00
N ALA A 492 -21.97 13.63 8.91
CA ALA A 492 -21.76 12.98 10.20
C ALA A 492 -22.06 13.97 11.33
N VAL A 493 -22.74 13.47 12.36
CA VAL A 493 -23.23 14.23 13.51
C VAL A 493 -22.97 13.43 14.77
N LEU A 494 -22.54 14.13 15.82
CA LEU A 494 -22.35 13.58 17.16
C LEU A 494 -23.35 14.23 18.11
N GLY A 495 -24.09 13.40 18.84
CA GLY A 495 -24.82 13.76 20.05
C GLY A 495 -24.01 13.44 21.30
N CYS A 496 -24.66 13.45 22.48
CA CYS A 496 -23.98 13.16 23.76
C CYS A 496 -23.56 11.69 23.85
N ASP A 497 -24.49 10.79 23.54
CA ASP A 497 -24.36 9.32 23.62
C ASP A 497 -24.64 8.62 22.28
N SER A 498 -24.95 9.39 21.23
CA SER A 498 -25.42 8.90 19.94
C SER A 498 -24.72 9.58 18.76
N TYR A 499 -24.82 8.99 17.57
CA TYR A 499 -24.33 9.57 16.32
C TYR A 499 -25.28 9.28 15.17
N LEU A 500 -25.19 10.12 14.12
CA LEU A 500 -25.82 9.92 12.82
C LEU A 500 -24.75 10.04 11.75
N VAL A 501 -24.66 9.05 10.87
CA VAL A 501 -23.89 9.12 9.62
C VAL A 501 -24.85 8.84 8.48
N MET A 502 -24.91 9.72 7.49
CA MET A 502 -25.78 9.51 6.34
C MET A 502 -25.18 10.05 5.05
N ARG A 503 -25.60 9.46 3.95
CA ARG A 503 -25.38 10.01 2.61
C ARG A 503 -26.62 10.75 2.15
N HIS A 504 -26.47 11.77 1.32
CA HIS A 504 -27.60 12.47 0.72
C HIS A 504 -27.97 11.83 -0.61
N GLY A 505 -29.25 11.88 -0.98
CA GLY A 505 -29.71 11.51 -2.31
C GLY A 505 -29.40 12.57 -3.36
N ALA A 506 -29.41 12.15 -4.63
CA ALA A 506 -29.29 13.03 -5.77
C ALA A 506 -30.37 14.14 -5.77
N GLY A 507 -30.10 15.25 -6.43
CA GLY A 507 -31.08 16.26 -6.79
C GLY A 507 -32.11 15.76 -7.81
N PRO A 508 -33.22 16.49 -8.02
CA PRO A 508 -34.17 16.18 -9.08
C PRO A 508 -33.52 16.44 -10.45
N GLY A 509 -33.73 15.50 -11.39
CA GLY A 509 -33.15 15.53 -12.74
C GLY A 509 -33.66 16.70 -13.59
N ILE A 510 -32.84 17.15 -14.55
CA ILE A 510 -33.18 18.21 -15.51
C ILE A 510 -33.51 17.53 -16.85
N SER A 511 -34.67 16.89 -16.98
CA SER A 511 -35.13 16.48 -18.31
C SER A 511 -35.85 17.66 -18.97
N GLY A 512 -35.25 18.23 -20.02
CA GLY A 512 -35.82 19.36 -20.76
C GLY A 512 -37.18 19.03 -21.37
N VAL A 513 -38.25 19.59 -20.82
CA VAL A 513 -39.60 19.62 -21.42
C VAL A 513 -40.28 20.93 -21.03
N THR A 514 -40.93 21.56 -22.01
CA THR A 514 -41.48 22.92 -22.01
C THR A 514 -42.56 23.22 -20.96
N ASP A 515 -42.55 24.48 -20.52
CA ASP A 515 -43.42 25.14 -19.54
C ASP A 515 -44.91 25.09 -19.89
N GLU A 516 -45.73 24.52 -18.99
CA GLU A 516 -47.06 25.01 -18.53
C GLU A 516 -47.88 23.88 -17.87
N LEU A 517 -47.68 22.61 -18.27
CA LEU A 517 -48.34 21.45 -17.64
C LEU A 517 -47.53 20.86 -16.45
N THR A 518 -46.23 21.18 -16.38
CA THR A 518 -45.22 20.68 -15.43
C THR A 518 -45.41 21.23 -14.02
N ALA A 519 -45.85 22.48 -13.86
CA ALA A 519 -45.98 23.14 -12.55
C ALA A 519 -47.01 22.46 -11.60
N GLN A 520 -47.94 21.65 -12.14
CA GLN A 520 -48.89 20.88 -11.33
C GLN A 520 -48.39 19.46 -10.98
N ILE A 521 -47.50 18.87 -11.76
CA ILE A 521 -46.93 17.52 -11.53
C ILE A 521 -45.60 17.61 -10.76
N GLU A 522 -44.77 18.63 -11.00
CA GLU A 522 -43.48 18.88 -10.33
C GLU A 522 -43.62 19.33 -8.87
N LYS A 523 -44.79 19.80 -8.45
CA LYS A 523 -45.04 20.19 -7.06
C LYS A 523 -44.99 19.01 -6.08
N MET A 524 -44.91 17.76 -6.56
CA MET A 524 -44.96 16.56 -5.70
C MET A 524 -43.92 15.47 -6.02
N SER A 525 -43.09 15.58 -7.06
CA SER A 525 -42.22 14.46 -7.42
C SER A 525 -41.07 14.29 -6.42
N THR A 526 -41.00 13.12 -5.78
CA THR A 526 -39.88 12.69 -4.94
C THR A 526 -38.93 11.77 -5.70
N GLU A 527 -39.03 11.71 -7.02
CA GLU A 527 -38.28 10.81 -7.89
C GLU A 527 -37.02 11.49 -8.47
N ASP A 528 -36.01 10.69 -8.81
CA ASP A 528 -34.76 11.12 -9.43
C ASP A 528 -34.84 11.13 -10.97
N ALA A 529 -33.72 11.44 -11.63
CA ALA A 529 -33.65 11.45 -13.10
C ALA A 529 -33.96 10.09 -13.76
N LEU A 530 -33.93 9.00 -12.99
CA LEU A 530 -34.19 7.63 -13.43
C LEU A 530 -35.61 7.15 -13.04
N GLY A 531 -36.42 8.01 -12.42
CA GLY A 531 -37.77 7.65 -11.93
C GLY A 531 -37.77 6.90 -10.60
N ASN A 532 -36.65 6.85 -9.88
CA ASN A 532 -36.53 6.18 -8.59
C ASN A 532 -36.81 7.13 -7.42
N GLN A 533 -37.38 6.63 -6.33
CA GLN A 533 -37.57 7.42 -5.12
C GLN A 533 -36.23 7.94 -4.58
N ARG A 534 -36.09 9.27 -4.49
CA ARG A 534 -34.88 9.95 -4.00
C ARG A 534 -34.72 9.78 -2.50
N LEU A 535 -33.49 9.51 -2.09
CA LEU A 535 -33.09 9.60 -0.69
C LEU A 535 -33.10 11.05 -0.22
N GLY A 536 -33.44 11.25 1.06
CA GLY A 536 -33.49 12.55 1.69
C GLY A 536 -32.10 13.13 1.97
N CYS A 537 -32.05 14.43 2.24
CA CYS A 537 -30.90 15.02 2.92
C CYS A 537 -31.14 15.05 4.43
N CYS A 538 -30.18 15.56 5.19
CA CYS A 538 -30.30 15.68 6.65
C CYS A 538 -31.52 16.54 7.09
N PHE A 539 -32.01 17.48 6.26
CA PHE A 539 -33.19 18.31 6.55
C PHE A 539 -34.55 17.66 6.19
N CYS A 540 -34.59 16.46 5.61
CA CYS A 540 -35.86 15.79 5.26
C CYS A 540 -36.55 15.10 6.43
N ASN A 541 -35.79 14.67 7.44
CA ASN A 541 -36.27 13.88 8.57
C ASN A 541 -36.07 14.62 9.90
N ASP A 542 -36.65 14.11 10.98
CA ASP A 542 -36.53 14.65 12.35
C ASP A 542 -35.16 14.38 13.00
N ALA A 543 -34.08 14.60 12.25
CA ALA A 543 -32.69 14.47 12.71
C ALA A 543 -32.32 15.55 13.73
N VAL A 544 -33.12 16.61 13.86
CA VAL A 544 -32.96 17.70 14.83
C VAL A 544 -33.10 17.20 16.27
N SER A 545 -33.81 16.10 16.51
CA SER A 545 -33.92 15.48 17.84
C SER A 545 -32.57 15.03 18.43
N LEU A 546 -31.54 14.82 17.60
CA LEU A 546 -30.17 14.50 18.03
C LEU A 546 -29.35 15.75 18.41
N PHE A 547 -29.87 16.96 18.17
CA PHE A 547 -29.14 18.23 18.21
C PHE A 547 -29.36 19.07 19.49
N ASN A 548 -29.88 18.49 20.57
CA ASN A 548 -29.92 19.25 21.83
C ASN A 548 -28.48 19.63 22.24
N PRO A 549 -28.14 20.94 22.36
CA PRO A 549 -26.78 21.38 22.66
C PRO A 549 -26.36 20.78 24.00
N ILE A 550 -25.25 20.05 23.97
CA ILE A 550 -24.77 19.26 25.11
C ILE A 550 -24.03 20.20 26.06
N PRO A 551 -24.42 20.28 27.34
CA PRO A 551 -23.68 21.08 28.33
C PRO A 551 -22.28 20.49 28.62
N ASN A 552 -22.11 19.17 28.50
CA ASN A 552 -20.96 18.40 28.98
C ASN A 552 -20.42 17.38 27.95
N GLY A 553 -19.85 17.84 26.83
CA GLY A 553 -18.90 17.08 25.99
C GLY A 553 -19.42 15.82 25.27
N THR A 554 -18.70 15.39 24.23
CA THR A 554 -18.96 14.16 23.47
C THR A 554 -18.02 13.06 23.92
N LEU A 555 -18.48 11.81 24.01
CA LEU A 555 -17.62 10.63 24.23
C LEU A 555 -16.59 10.51 23.08
N PRO A 556 -15.27 10.57 23.34
CA PRO A 556 -14.25 10.54 22.27
C PRO A 556 -14.31 9.29 21.38
N GLY A 557 -14.78 8.16 21.91
CA GLY A 557 -15.02 6.95 21.13
C GLY A 557 -16.07 7.13 20.02
N LEU A 558 -17.08 7.99 20.21
CA LEU A 558 -18.12 8.25 19.21
C LEU A 558 -17.55 8.90 17.95
N THR A 559 -16.59 9.82 18.09
CA THR A 559 -15.93 10.46 16.96
C THR A 559 -15.27 9.41 16.07
N SER A 560 -14.52 8.48 16.66
CA SER A 560 -13.81 7.43 15.90
C SER A 560 -14.78 6.47 15.21
N VAL A 561 -15.89 6.11 15.86
CA VAL A 561 -16.94 5.23 15.28
C VAL A 561 -17.67 5.92 14.12
N ALA A 562 -18.09 7.18 14.31
CA ALA A 562 -18.81 7.94 13.29
C ALA A 562 -17.91 8.22 12.07
N SER A 563 -16.67 8.67 12.29
CA SER A 563 -15.72 8.94 11.21
C SER A 563 -15.38 7.68 10.41
N GLY A 564 -15.15 6.55 11.09
CA GLY A 564 -14.95 5.25 10.45
C GLY A 564 -16.13 4.85 9.56
N LYS A 565 -17.37 5.00 10.04
CA LYS A 565 -18.57 4.71 9.24
C LYS A 565 -18.76 5.69 8.07
N ALA A 566 -18.42 6.96 8.25
CA ALA A 566 -18.57 7.98 7.20
C ALA A 566 -17.66 7.72 6.01
N VAL A 567 -16.37 7.41 6.24
CA VAL A 567 -15.45 7.09 5.13
C VAL A 567 -15.74 5.75 4.47
N GLU A 568 -16.27 4.79 5.22
CA GLU A 568 -16.70 3.50 4.67
C GLU A 568 -17.93 3.66 3.77
N LEU A 569 -18.87 4.53 4.17
CA LEU A 569 -20.03 4.87 3.34
C LEU A 569 -19.59 5.59 2.06
N PHE A 570 -18.64 6.52 2.16
CA PHE A 570 -18.02 7.20 1.01
C PHE A 570 -17.39 6.23 0.03
N ALA A 571 -16.49 5.37 0.51
CA ALA A 571 -15.78 4.42 -0.33
C ALA A 571 -16.76 3.50 -1.06
N ARG A 572 -17.87 3.09 -0.41
CA ARG A 572 -18.93 2.31 -1.05
C ARG A 572 -19.65 3.09 -2.14
N MET A 573 -20.08 4.31 -1.87
CA MET A 573 -20.74 5.15 -2.89
C MET A 573 -19.86 5.31 -4.12
N LEU A 574 -18.56 5.55 -3.92
CA LEU A 574 -17.63 5.75 -5.03
C LEU A 574 -17.42 4.48 -5.87
N HIS A 575 -17.58 3.29 -5.30
CA HIS A 575 -17.44 2.01 -6.02
C HIS A 575 -18.79 1.45 -6.52
N HIS A 576 -19.91 2.07 -6.13
CA HIS A 576 -21.22 1.69 -6.63
C HIS A 576 -21.40 2.21 -8.07
N PRO A 577 -21.93 1.40 -9.01
CA PRO A 577 -22.17 1.82 -10.39
C PRO A 577 -23.02 3.10 -10.52
N ASP A 578 -24.08 3.19 -9.72
CA ASP A 578 -25.01 4.34 -9.72
C ASP A 578 -24.59 5.51 -8.81
N GLU A 579 -23.46 5.39 -8.09
CA GLU A 579 -22.92 6.44 -7.21
C GLU A 579 -23.97 7.13 -6.30
N ILE A 580 -24.28 8.41 -6.55
CA ILE A 580 -25.25 9.21 -5.79
C ILE A 580 -26.71 8.78 -6.02
N HIS A 581 -26.99 8.12 -7.14
CA HIS A 581 -28.32 7.62 -7.51
C HIS A 581 -28.63 6.24 -6.92
N ALA A 582 -27.64 5.60 -6.27
CA ALA A 582 -27.80 4.27 -5.71
C ALA A 582 -28.92 4.23 -4.64
N PRO A 583 -29.82 3.23 -4.69
CA PRO A 583 -30.91 3.08 -3.71
C PRO A 583 -30.35 2.80 -2.32
N GLY A 584 -31.14 3.06 -1.27
CA GLY A 584 -30.73 2.83 0.11
C GLY A 584 -31.03 1.42 0.58
N ASP A 585 -29.98 0.68 0.95
CA ASP A 585 -30.12 -0.66 1.51
C ASP A 585 -30.55 -0.61 2.98
N ILE A 586 -31.36 -1.59 3.42
CA ILE A 586 -31.73 -1.80 4.83
C ILE A 586 -31.16 -3.14 5.34
N ALA A 587 -31.19 -3.31 6.67
CA ALA A 587 -30.67 -4.52 7.30
C ALA A 587 -31.43 -5.77 6.81
N GLY A 588 -30.70 -6.82 6.45
CA GLY A 588 -31.27 -8.08 5.96
C GLY A 588 -31.56 -8.15 4.47
N MET A 589 -31.30 -7.08 3.70
CA MET A 589 -31.31 -7.16 2.24
C MET A 589 -30.09 -7.93 1.72
N GLU A 590 -30.28 -8.68 0.63
CA GLU A 590 -29.18 -9.19 -0.18
C GLU A 590 -28.73 -8.09 -1.14
N THR A 591 -27.42 -7.94 -1.31
CA THR A 591 -26.84 -6.92 -2.20
C THR A 591 -25.72 -7.55 -3.02
N GLU A 592 -25.70 -7.24 -4.31
CA GLU A 592 -24.60 -7.62 -5.21
C GLU A 592 -23.41 -6.67 -5.09
N HIS A 593 -23.54 -5.59 -4.31
CA HIS A 593 -22.47 -4.64 -4.11
C HIS A 593 -21.31 -5.26 -3.33
N GLN A 594 -20.14 -5.31 -3.95
CA GLN A 594 -18.97 -6.09 -3.48
C GLN A 594 -18.42 -5.63 -2.11
N LEU A 595 -18.72 -4.40 -1.69
CA LEU A 595 -18.34 -3.88 -0.38
C LEU A 595 -19.45 -4.07 0.69
N GLY A 596 -20.55 -4.75 0.36
CA GLY A 596 -21.75 -4.92 1.18
C GLY A 596 -22.74 -3.76 1.07
N LEU A 597 -23.71 -3.71 1.99
CA LEU A 597 -24.87 -2.82 1.95
C LEU A 597 -24.48 -1.34 1.78
N LEU A 598 -25.27 -0.59 1.02
CA LEU A 598 -25.15 0.86 0.87
C LEU A 598 -26.33 1.59 1.54
N PRO A 599 -26.33 1.68 2.88
CA PRO A 599 -27.42 2.27 3.62
C PRO A 599 -27.55 3.78 3.38
N HIS A 600 -28.72 4.32 3.69
CA HIS A 600 -28.96 5.76 3.66
C HIS A 600 -28.53 6.43 4.97
N GLN A 601 -29.14 6.04 6.11
CA GLN A 601 -28.82 6.56 7.44
C GLN A 601 -28.33 5.45 8.36
N LEU A 602 -27.25 5.74 9.09
CA LEU A 602 -26.68 4.95 10.17
C LEU A 602 -26.90 5.72 11.48
N ARG A 603 -27.78 5.24 12.35
CA ARG A 603 -27.98 5.82 13.68
C ARG A 603 -27.47 4.84 14.73
N GLY A 604 -26.66 5.32 15.66
CA GLY A 604 -26.13 4.44 16.70
C GLY A 604 -25.88 5.13 18.02
N SER A 605 -25.69 4.33 19.06
CA SER A 605 -25.34 4.78 20.40
C SER A 605 -24.40 3.77 21.06
N LEU A 606 -23.28 4.27 21.59
CA LEU A 606 -22.28 3.44 22.26
C LEU A 606 -22.79 2.92 23.62
N PRO A 607 -23.33 3.76 24.53
CA PRO A 607 -23.89 3.29 25.80
C PRO A 607 -25.04 2.30 25.64
N LYS A 608 -25.87 2.46 24.60
CA LYS A 608 -26.99 1.55 24.30
C LYS A 608 -26.58 0.36 23.44
N CYS A 609 -25.35 0.31 22.94
CA CYS A 609 -24.86 -0.73 22.04
C CYS A 609 -25.81 -1.05 20.87
N VAL A 610 -26.40 0.00 20.28
CA VAL A 610 -27.36 -0.13 19.15
C VAL A 610 -26.82 0.53 17.90
N LEU A 611 -27.20 -0.04 16.76
CA LEU A 611 -27.01 0.49 15.42
C LEU A 611 -28.26 0.17 14.60
N SER A 612 -28.93 1.19 14.08
CA SER A 612 -30.07 1.06 13.18
C SER A 612 -29.73 1.62 11.80
N LEU A 613 -30.25 0.93 10.78
CA LEU A 613 -30.25 1.38 9.40
C LEU A 613 -31.63 1.95 9.10
N GLU A 614 -31.69 3.22 8.72
CA GLU A 614 -32.95 3.90 8.40
C GLU A 614 -32.96 4.37 6.96
N LEU A 615 -34.06 4.08 6.27
CA LEU A 615 -34.34 4.64 4.96
C LEU A 615 -35.16 5.93 5.14
N GLY A 616 -34.73 6.99 4.49
CA GLY A 616 -35.36 8.30 4.60
C GLY A 616 -35.48 8.87 3.21
N ASN A 617 -36.69 9.17 2.79
CA ASN A 617 -36.95 9.68 1.45
C ASN A 617 -36.88 11.20 1.43
N SER A 618 -36.64 11.76 0.25
CA SER A 618 -36.79 13.19 0.04
C SER A 618 -38.23 13.62 0.35
N SER A 619 -38.36 14.81 0.95
CA SER A 619 -39.67 15.38 1.29
C SER A 619 -39.96 16.62 0.46
N GLY A 620 -41.20 16.76 0.00
CA GLY A 620 -41.67 17.94 -0.74
C GLY A 620 -41.62 19.24 0.07
N ASN A 621 -41.59 19.16 1.40
CA ASN A 621 -41.46 20.31 2.30
C ASN A 621 -40.04 20.51 2.86
N CYS A 622 -39.03 19.79 2.37
CA CYS A 622 -37.65 19.95 2.86
C CYS A 622 -37.11 21.37 2.55
N THR A 623 -36.48 22.00 3.54
CA THR A 623 -35.93 23.37 3.42
C THR A 623 -34.63 23.45 2.62
N ALA A 624 -34.01 22.31 2.28
CA ALA A 624 -32.73 22.28 1.55
C ALA A 624 -32.80 21.58 0.19
N CYS A 625 -33.46 20.42 0.08
CA CYS A 625 -33.42 19.58 -1.13
C CYS A 625 -34.78 19.32 -1.79
N SER A 626 -35.85 20.00 -1.36
CA SER A 626 -37.15 19.92 -2.04
C SER A 626 -37.06 20.54 -3.43
N ILE A 627 -37.96 20.12 -4.32
CA ILE A 627 -38.08 20.71 -5.66
C ILE A 627 -38.35 22.22 -5.54
N ALA A 628 -39.24 22.64 -4.65
CA ALA A 628 -39.57 24.06 -4.46
C ALA A 628 -38.32 24.91 -4.13
N VAL A 629 -37.50 24.44 -3.20
CA VAL A 629 -36.26 25.12 -2.79
C VAL A 629 -35.23 25.11 -3.93
N LEU A 630 -34.98 23.96 -4.56
CA LEU A 630 -33.99 23.84 -5.61
C LEU A 630 -34.38 24.63 -6.87
N SER A 631 -35.66 24.69 -7.22
CA SER A 631 -36.16 25.51 -8.33
C SER A 631 -36.01 27.00 -8.06
N GLU A 632 -36.30 27.48 -6.84
CA GLU A 632 -36.06 28.87 -6.47
C GLU A 632 -34.58 29.22 -6.46
N TYR A 633 -33.72 28.33 -5.95
CA TYR A 633 -32.27 28.51 -6.01
C TYR A 633 -31.75 28.55 -7.45
N ARG A 634 -32.19 27.64 -8.34
CA ARG A 634 -31.80 27.65 -9.76
C ARG A 634 -32.26 28.92 -10.49
N ARG A 635 -33.43 29.44 -10.12
CA ARG A 635 -34.01 30.67 -10.73
C ARG A 635 -33.30 31.95 -10.29
N ARG A 636 -32.86 32.03 -9.03
CA ARG A 636 -32.40 33.27 -8.40
C ARG A 636 -30.92 33.25 -7.96
N GLY A 637 -30.29 32.09 -7.96
CA GLY A 637 -28.93 31.89 -7.48
C GLY A 637 -28.74 32.35 -6.04
N LEU A 638 -27.63 33.05 -5.80
CA LEU A 638 -27.26 33.52 -4.46
C LEU A 638 -28.23 34.55 -3.88
N ASP A 639 -29.05 35.24 -4.67
CA ASP A 639 -30.08 36.15 -4.13
C ASP A 639 -31.11 35.41 -3.29
N PHE A 640 -31.42 34.15 -3.64
CA PHE A 640 -32.26 33.27 -2.81
C PHE A 640 -31.57 32.93 -1.49
N VAL A 641 -30.29 32.57 -1.55
CA VAL A 641 -29.48 32.24 -0.36
C VAL A 641 -29.42 33.43 0.60
N MET A 642 -29.15 34.62 0.07
CA MET A 642 -29.10 35.85 0.87
C MET A 642 -30.46 36.17 1.50
N GLN A 643 -31.59 35.87 0.84
CA GLN A 643 -32.90 36.01 1.48
C GLN A 643 -33.11 35.00 2.62
N ALA A 644 -32.69 33.74 2.43
CA ALA A 644 -32.78 32.73 3.47
C ALA A 644 -31.92 33.05 4.71
N ILE A 645 -30.76 33.68 4.51
CA ILE A 645 -29.89 34.16 5.61
C ILE A 645 -30.55 35.33 6.35
N ASN A 646 -31.06 36.32 5.61
CA ASN A 646 -31.58 37.55 6.20
C ASN A 646 -32.96 37.43 6.87
N TYR A 647 -33.78 36.45 6.44
CA TYR A 647 -35.17 36.33 6.88
C TYR A 647 -35.45 34.94 7.49
N PRO A 648 -35.55 34.82 8.82
CA PRO A 648 -35.69 33.53 9.51
C PRO A 648 -36.91 32.68 9.11
N THR A 649 -38.02 33.32 8.68
CA THR A 649 -39.24 32.60 8.27
C THR A 649 -39.25 32.22 6.80
N TYR A 650 -38.35 32.78 5.98
CA TYR A 650 -38.41 32.69 4.52
C TYR A 650 -38.47 31.24 4.00
N LEU A 651 -37.61 30.36 4.54
CA LEU A 651 -37.60 28.95 4.17
C LEU A 651 -38.84 28.19 4.67
N LYS A 652 -39.38 28.55 5.84
CA LYS A 652 -40.60 27.95 6.39
C LYS A 652 -41.81 28.33 5.56
N ASP A 653 -41.93 29.61 5.22
CA ASP A 653 -43.01 30.16 4.40
C ASP A 653 -43.01 29.55 2.99
N LEU A 654 -41.82 29.37 2.40
CA LEU A 654 -41.66 28.74 1.09
C LEU A 654 -42.05 27.25 1.07
N THR A 655 -41.74 26.53 2.14
CA THR A 655 -41.92 25.06 2.21
C THR A 655 -43.23 24.64 2.86
N GLY A 656 -43.98 25.58 3.45
CA GLY A 656 -45.26 25.30 4.10
C GLY A 656 -45.15 24.48 5.39
N ILE A 657 -43.99 24.48 6.04
CA ILE A 657 -43.81 23.83 7.35
C ILE A 657 -44.51 24.67 8.42
N SER A 658 -45.62 24.18 8.98
CA SER A 658 -46.24 24.76 10.19
C SER A 658 -45.52 24.28 11.45
N ASP A 659 -45.42 25.14 12.47
CA ASP A 659 -44.82 24.78 13.77
C ASP A 659 -45.60 23.66 14.53
N SER A 660 -46.72 23.18 13.98
CA SER A 660 -47.69 22.28 14.63
C SER A 660 -47.45 20.76 14.44
N LYS A 661 -46.27 20.33 13.98
CA LYS A 661 -45.89 18.90 13.90
C LYS A 661 -44.51 18.58 14.48
N ARG A 662 -43.99 19.40 15.40
CA ARG A 662 -42.93 18.95 16.31
C ARG A 662 -43.61 18.27 17.51
N ALA A 663 -43.92 16.98 17.36
CA ALA A 663 -44.28 16.21 18.53
C ALA A 663 -43.03 16.12 19.41
N ASP A 664 -43.10 16.73 20.60
CA ASP A 664 -42.18 16.49 21.72
C ASP A 664 -42.29 15.04 22.21
N THR A 665 -42.03 14.07 21.33
CA THR A 665 -41.72 12.69 21.71
C THR A 665 -40.21 12.55 21.80
N CYS A 666 -39.56 13.49 22.47
CA CYS A 666 -38.25 13.23 23.05
C CYS A 666 -38.53 12.54 24.39
N PRO A 667 -38.16 11.26 24.60
CA PRO A 667 -38.08 10.73 25.94
C PRO A 667 -37.21 11.69 26.74
N LYS A 668 -37.70 12.20 27.87
CA LYS A 668 -36.92 13.04 28.78
C LYS A 668 -35.53 12.43 28.93
N MET A 669 -34.51 13.16 28.48
CA MET A 669 -33.10 12.77 28.63
C MET A 669 -32.87 12.35 30.09
N LEU A 670 -32.42 11.11 30.28
CA LEU A 670 -31.88 10.70 31.57
C LEU A 670 -30.67 11.59 31.87
N GLY A 671 -30.51 11.96 33.14
CA GLY A 671 -29.46 12.88 33.60
C GLY A 671 -28.07 12.49 33.08
N SER A 672 -27.24 13.52 32.86
CA SER A 672 -25.85 13.43 32.42
C SER A 672 -25.10 12.22 32.97
N ILE A 673 -24.40 11.50 32.10
CA ILE A 673 -23.35 10.55 32.48
C ILE A 673 -22.25 11.33 33.21
N SER A 674 -22.27 11.31 34.56
CA SER A 674 -21.23 11.91 35.38
C SER A 674 -20.01 10.97 35.41
N VAL A 675 -19.14 11.11 34.42
CA VAL A 675 -17.84 10.40 34.40
C VAL A 675 -16.94 11.02 35.47
N ASN A 676 -16.38 10.20 36.36
CA ASN A 676 -15.45 10.67 37.39
C ASN A 676 -14.07 10.87 36.76
N SER A 677 -13.75 12.12 36.42
CA SER A 677 -12.49 12.49 35.75
C SER A 677 -11.26 12.10 36.59
N ASP A 678 -11.34 12.17 37.92
CA ASP A 678 -10.21 11.83 38.80
C ASP A 678 -9.88 10.34 38.69
N LYS A 679 -10.92 9.49 38.72
CA LYS A 679 -10.78 8.03 38.58
C LYS A 679 -10.15 7.64 37.24
N ILE A 680 -10.48 8.33 36.14
CA ILE A 680 -9.87 8.09 34.83
C ILE A 680 -8.42 8.59 34.79
N SER A 681 -8.12 9.76 35.36
CA SER A 681 -6.78 10.31 35.31
C SER A 681 -5.77 9.46 36.09
N ASP A 682 -6.22 8.81 37.17
CA ASP A 682 -5.36 8.01 38.04
C ASP A 682 -5.07 6.60 37.56
N VAL A 683 -5.91 6.06 36.67
CA VAL A 683 -5.81 4.69 36.18
C VAL A 683 -4.55 4.49 35.33
N ARG A 684 -3.82 3.39 35.56
CA ARG A 684 -2.69 2.98 34.74
C ARG A 684 -3.14 1.97 33.69
N CYS A 685 -3.07 2.35 32.42
CA CYS A 685 -3.42 1.47 31.32
C CYS A 685 -2.16 0.93 30.62
N LEU A 686 -2.12 -0.39 30.44
CA LEU A 686 -1.11 -1.09 29.65
C LEU A 686 -1.69 -1.43 28.28
N ILE A 687 -1.00 -1.06 27.20
CA ILE A 687 -1.37 -1.33 25.82
C ILE A 687 -0.36 -2.32 25.24
N LEU A 688 -0.83 -3.52 24.93
CA LEU A 688 -0.03 -4.58 24.32
C LEU A 688 -0.31 -4.62 22.83
N GLY A 689 0.67 -4.17 22.04
CA GLY A 689 0.57 -3.98 20.59
C GLY A 689 0.43 -2.51 20.20
N ALA A 690 1.34 -2.03 19.34
CA ALA A 690 1.44 -0.67 18.81
C ALA A 690 1.12 -0.63 17.30
N GLY A 691 0.25 -1.54 16.85
CA GLY A 691 -0.29 -1.58 15.49
C GLY A 691 -1.42 -0.58 15.25
N THR A 692 -2.30 -0.88 14.29
CA THR A 692 -3.45 -0.02 13.93
C THR A 692 -4.38 0.23 15.13
N LEU A 693 -4.77 -0.85 15.82
CA LEU A 693 -5.58 -0.77 17.04
C LEU A 693 -4.84 -0.07 18.19
N GLY A 694 -3.56 -0.39 18.38
CA GLY A 694 -2.73 0.20 19.43
C GLY A 694 -2.66 1.72 19.36
N CYS A 695 -2.40 2.26 18.16
CA CYS A 695 -2.38 3.71 17.93
C CYS A 695 -3.73 4.37 18.22
N ASP A 696 -4.83 3.79 17.71
CA ASP A 696 -6.17 4.36 17.88
C ASP A 696 -6.65 4.27 19.33
N VAL A 697 -6.46 3.14 20.01
CA VAL A 697 -6.83 2.98 21.42
C VAL A 697 -6.01 3.93 22.30
N ALA A 698 -4.69 4.04 22.09
CA ALA A 698 -3.85 4.96 22.86
C ALA A 698 -4.33 6.42 22.72
N ARG A 699 -4.63 6.84 21.49
CA ARG A 699 -5.16 8.17 21.19
C ARG A 699 -6.49 8.42 21.90
N ILE A 700 -7.44 7.49 21.75
CA ILE A 700 -8.81 7.63 22.28
C ILE A 700 -8.80 7.57 23.82
N LEU A 701 -7.99 6.72 24.45
CA LEU A 701 -7.88 6.68 25.91
C LEU A 701 -7.36 8.00 26.47
N MET A 702 -6.38 8.61 25.81
CA MET A 702 -5.90 9.94 26.19
C MET A 702 -6.99 11.01 26.04
N ASP A 703 -7.78 10.95 24.95
CA ASP A 703 -8.95 11.82 24.73
C ASP A 703 -10.02 11.63 25.80
N CYS A 704 -10.22 10.39 26.28
CA CYS A 704 -11.15 10.05 27.36
C CYS A 704 -10.69 10.56 28.73
N GLY A 705 -9.44 11.02 28.87
CA GLY A 705 -8.89 11.56 30.12
C GLY A 705 -7.85 10.67 30.79
N VAL A 706 -7.48 9.51 30.21
CA VAL A 706 -6.41 8.67 30.77
C VAL A 706 -5.09 9.43 30.67
N ARG A 707 -4.30 9.40 31.75
CA ARG A 707 -3.02 10.11 31.82
C ARG A 707 -1.81 9.20 32.03
N LYS A 708 -1.98 7.95 32.45
CA LYS A 708 -0.87 7.01 32.71
C LYS A 708 -0.94 5.84 31.71
N LEU A 709 -0.07 5.84 30.70
CA LEU A 709 -0.11 4.91 29.57
C LEU A 709 1.24 4.20 29.37
N THR A 710 1.26 2.88 29.43
CA THR A 710 2.43 2.09 29.02
C THR A 710 2.13 1.33 27.73
N VAL A 711 3.00 1.43 26.73
CA VAL A 711 2.84 0.77 25.43
C VAL A 711 3.96 -0.23 25.22
N VAL A 712 3.63 -1.45 24.81
CA VAL A 712 4.57 -2.55 24.57
C VAL A 712 4.43 -3.04 23.12
N ASP A 713 5.53 -3.03 22.37
CA ASP A 713 5.61 -3.60 21.01
C ASP A 713 7.09 -3.81 20.60
N SER A 714 7.42 -4.94 19.97
CA SER A 714 8.79 -5.24 19.53
C SER A 714 9.16 -4.59 18.19
N GLY A 715 8.16 -4.17 17.41
CA GLY A 715 8.30 -3.73 16.03
C GLY A 715 8.86 -2.31 15.87
N ARG A 716 9.27 -2.03 14.64
CA ARG A 716 9.70 -0.69 14.19
C ARG A 716 8.72 -0.13 13.18
N VAL A 717 8.60 1.20 13.14
CA VAL A 717 7.76 1.90 12.17
C VAL A 717 8.36 1.73 10.78
N VAL A 718 7.53 1.31 9.83
CA VAL A 718 7.86 1.25 8.40
C VAL A 718 6.89 2.09 7.58
N VAL A 719 7.27 2.50 6.38
CA VAL A 719 6.46 3.39 5.52
C VAL A 719 5.02 2.90 5.31
N SER A 720 4.82 1.59 5.14
CA SER A 720 3.47 1.02 4.97
C SER A 720 2.58 1.18 6.21
N ASN A 721 3.16 1.45 7.40
CA ASN A 721 2.40 1.72 8.62
C ASN A 721 1.72 3.08 8.60
N LEU A 722 2.33 4.09 7.98
CA LEU A 722 1.87 5.48 7.99
C LEU A 722 0.44 5.65 7.47
N ALA A 723 0.04 4.78 6.53
CA ALA A 723 -1.29 4.82 5.95
C ALA A 723 -2.39 4.47 6.98
N ARG A 724 -2.13 3.57 7.95
CA ARG A 724 -3.18 2.98 8.80
C ARG A 724 -2.93 3.12 10.30
N GLN A 725 -1.72 3.39 10.73
CA GLN A 725 -1.35 3.48 12.15
C GLN A 725 -1.31 4.94 12.54
N SER A 726 -2.32 5.36 13.31
CA SER A 726 -2.74 6.76 13.31
C SER A 726 -1.69 7.77 13.78
N LEU A 727 -0.86 7.39 14.73
CA LEU A 727 0.07 8.33 15.36
C LEU A 727 1.34 8.56 14.54
N TYR A 728 1.79 7.61 13.72
CA TYR A 728 3.09 7.68 13.05
C TYR A 728 3.16 8.69 11.91
N THR A 729 4.35 9.24 11.73
CA THR A 729 4.72 10.18 10.66
C THR A 729 5.96 9.68 9.92
N SER A 730 6.31 10.30 8.80
CA SER A 730 7.52 9.99 8.02
C SER A 730 8.79 10.00 8.87
N ASP A 731 8.85 10.86 9.88
CA ASP A 731 10.03 11.06 10.74
C ASP A 731 10.23 9.93 11.74
N ASP A 732 9.22 9.07 11.93
CA ASP A 732 9.29 7.95 12.86
C ASP A 732 9.78 6.67 12.17
N CYS A 733 9.95 6.65 10.84
CA CYS A 733 10.43 5.49 10.09
C CYS A 733 11.76 4.96 10.67
N GLY A 734 11.77 3.69 11.07
CA GLY A 734 12.91 3.03 11.72
C GLY A 734 12.92 3.10 13.26
N ALA A 735 12.15 4.00 13.88
CA ALA A 735 12.03 4.08 15.34
C ALA A 735 11.20 2.91 15.90
N PRO A 736 11.42 2.49 17.17
CA PRO A 736 10.55 1.53 17.83
C PRO A 736 9.12 2.07 17.95
N LYS A 737 8.14 1.25 17.59
CA LYS A 737 6.72 1.63 17.54
C LYS A 737 6.21 2.15 18.88
N ALA A 738 6.47 1.42 19.96
CA ALA A 738 6.06 1.80 21.31
C ALA A 738 6.56 3.20 21.70
N THR A 739 7.84 3.50 21.45
CA THR A 739 8.42 4.81 21.75
C THR A 739 7.88 5.92 20.84
N ALA A 740 7.59 5.63 19.58
CA ALA A 740 7.01 6.59 18.64
C ALA A 740 5.59 6.99 19.07
N ILE A 741 4.75 6.04 19.51
CA ILE A 741 3.42 6.38 20.09
C ILE A 741 3.57 7.34 21.26
N VAL A 742 4.46 7.04 22.21
CA VAL A 742 4.68 7.86 23.42
C VAL A 742 5.09 9.28 23.06
N LYS A 743 6.02 9.45 22.11
CA LYS A 743 6.43 10.77 21.60
C LYS A 743 5.23 11.60 21.16
N HIS A 744 4.36 11.05 20.31
CA HIS A 744 3.18 11.76 19.80
C HIS A 744 2.12 12.05 20.87
N LEU A 745 1.94 11.16 21.84
CA LEU A 745 1.03 11.40 22.96
C LEU A 745 1.51 12.57 23.83
N VAL A 746 2.80 12.61 24.14
CA VAL A 746 3.42 13.68 24.95
C VAL A 746 3.40 15.02 24.21
N GLU A 747 3.66 15.03 22.90
CA GLU A 747 3.58 16.25 22.07
C GLU A 747 2.17 16.86 22.04
N ARG A 748 1.14 16.02 22.11
CA ARG A 748 -0.26 16.47 22.11
C ARG A 748 -0.77 16.83 23.50
N CYS A 749 -0.36 16.09 24.53
CA CYS A 749 -0.78 16.30 25.91
C CYS A 749 0.44 16.21 26.83
N PRO A 750 1.13 17.33 27.13
CA PRO A 750 2.35 17.32 27.94
C PRO A 750 2.16 16.78 29.37
N SER A 751 0.93 16.73 29.88
CA SER A 751 0.60 16.16 31.19
C SER A 751 0.45 14.63 31.21
N VAL A 752 0.56 13.95 30.05
CA VAL A 752 0.49 12.49 29.99
C VAL A 752 1.81 11.88 30.51
N ASP A 753 1.70 10.95 31.44
CA ASP A 753 2.78 10.06 31.86
C ASP A 753 2.73 8.81 30.99
N ALA A 754 3.57 8.79 29.94
CA ALA A 754 3.58 7.71 28.96
C ALA A 754 4.95 7.05 28.85
N GLN A 755 4.97 5.71 28.82
CA GLN A 755 6.18 4.90 28.68
C GLN A 755 6.07 3.93 27.50
N GLY A 756 7.13 3.85 26.68
CA GLY A 756 7.23 2.90 25.58
C GLY A 756 8.27 1.83 25.87
N ILE A 757 7.90 0.57 25.74
CA ILE A 757 8.78 -0.58 25.98
C ILE A 757 8.88 -1.40 24.70
N GLN A 758 10.09 -1.57 24.19
CA GLN A 758 10.36 -2.44 23.06
C GLN A 758 10.62 -3.86 23.57
N MET A 759 9.59 -4.71 23.49
CA MET A 759 9.63 -6.10 23.98
C MET A 759 8.69 -6.95 23.14
N GLU A 760 9.10 -8.20 22.86
CA GLU A 760 8.25 -9.18 22.21
C GLU A 760 7.42 -9.95 23.25
N ILE A 761 6.17 -10.27 22.91
CA ILE A 761 5.30 -11.05 23.81
C ILE A 761 5.46 -12.52 23.45
N PRO A 762 5.98 -13.37 24.35
CA PRO A 762 6.19 -14.78 24.06
C PRO A 762 4.90 -15.52 23.71
N MET A 763 4.97 -16.38 22.70
CA MET A 763 3.82 -17.07 22.14
C MET A 763 3.87 -18.59 22.44
N PRO A 764 2.74 -19.22 22.80
CA PRO A 764 2.64 -20.68 22.87
C PRO A 764 3.04 -21.37 21.57
N GLY A 765 3.63 -22.56 21.67
CA GLY A 765 3.95 -23.42 20.53
C GLY A 765 5.05 -22.93 19.59
N HIS A 766 5.87 -21.96 20.02
CA HIS A 766 7.06 -21.49 19.31
C HIS A 766 8.32 -21.95 20.07
N PRO A 767 8.89 -23.13 19.72
CA PRO A 767 9.99 -23.72 20.47
C PRO A 767 11.22 -22.81 20.45
N LEU A 768 11.77 -22.55 21.63
CA LEU A 768 12.90 -21.65 21.78
C LEU A 768 14.21 -22.36 21.45
N SER A 769 15.13 -21.68 20.77
CA SER A 769 16.50 -22.18 20.68
C SER A 769 17.20 -22.04 22.06
N PRO A 770 18.20 -22.89 22.38
CA PRO A 770 18.87 -22.84 23.68
C PRO A 770 19.49 -21.47 24.03
N GLY A 771 19.81 -20.64 23.03
CA GLY A 771 20.36 -19.29 23.22
C GLY A 771 19.32 -18.22 23.55
N GLU A 772 18.03 -18.47 23.26
CA GLU A 772 16.94 -17.47 23.39
C GLU A 772 16.16 -17.64 24.70
N ALA A 773 16.19 -18.84 25.31
CA ALA A 773 15.37 -19.17 26.47
C ALA A 773 15.53 -18.21 27.66
N ALA A 774 16.74 -17.72 27.92
CA ALA A 774 16.99 -16.77 29.02
C ALA A 774 16.38 -15.38 28.74
N GLY A 775 16.43 -14.92 27.49
CA GLY A 775 15.83 -13.65 27.07
C GLY A 775 14.31 -13.70 27.16
N VAL A 776 13.71 -14.76 26.62
CA VAL A 776 12.26 -14.98 26.67
C VAL A 776 11.75 -15.11 28.09
N LEU A 777 12.48 -15.79 28.98
CA LEU A 777 12.13 -15.84 30.40
C LEU A 777 12.14 -14.45 31.06
N GLN A 778 13.07 -13.59 30.67
CA GLN A 778 13.13 -12.21 31.16
C GLN A 778 11.96 -11.38 30.62
N ASP A 779 11.58 -11.56 29.36
CA ASP A 779 10.41 -10.90 28.77
C ASP A 779 9.10 -11.35 29.44
N CYS A 780 8.95 -12.66 29.73
CA CYS A 780 7.82 -13.20 30.49
C CYS A 780 7.69 -12.55 31.88
N LYS A 781 8.81 -12.42 32.62
CA LYS A 781 8.83 -11.76 33.93
C LYS A 781 8.52 -10.28 33.84
N SER A 782 9.08 -9.60 32.86
CA SER A 782 8.83 -8.18 32.62
C SER A 782 7.35 -7.94 32.31
N LEU A 783 6.71 -8.82 31.53
CA LEU A 783 5.28 -8.77 31.27
C LEU A 783 4.43 -9.02 32.52
N GLU A 784 4.80 -9.98 33.38
CA GLU A 784 4.15 -10.21 34.67
C GLU A 784 4.19 -8.96 35.56
N GLU A 785 5.35 -8.33 35.71
CA GLU A 785 5.52 -7.09 36.47
C GLU A 785 4.68 -5.94 35.90
N LEU A 786 4.63 -5.82 34.57
CA LEU A 786 3.79 -4.82 33.91
C LEU A 786 2.30 -5.08 34.18
N VAL A 787 1.80 -6.31 34.03
CA VAL A 787 0.40 -6.62 34.32
C VAL A 787 0.05 -6.36 35.79
N ALA A 788 0.93 -6.74 36.72
CA ALA A 788 0.73 -6.51 38.16
C ALA A 788 0.68 -5.02 38.51
N SER A 789 1.52 -4.21 37.88
CA SER A 789 1.63 -2.76 38.14
C SER A 789 0.57 -1.90 37.45
N HIS A 790 -0.22 -2.43 36.52
CA HIS A 790 -1.27 -1.67 35.82
C HIS A 790 -2.68 -2.07 36.28
N ASP A 791 -3.67 -1.20 36.05
CA ASP A 791 -5.05 -1.42 36.48
C ASP A 791 -5.91 -2.00 35.37
N ALA A 792 -5.62 -1.60 34.12
CA ALA A 792 -6.32 -2.04 32.92
C ALA A 792 -5.34 -2.39 31.80
N ILE A 793 -5.59 -3.49 31.10
CA ILE A 793 -4.73 -4.04 30.06
C ILE A 793 -5.53 -4.21 28.76
N PHE A 794 -5.00 -3.64 27.68
CA PHE A 794 -5.56 -3.75 26.34
C PHE A 794 -4.71 -4.72 25.52
N LEU A 795 -5.33 -5.82 25.08
CA LEU A 795 -4.70 -6.88 24.31
C LEU A 795 -5.00 -6.63 22.83
N LEU A 796 -4.09 -5.94 22.13
CA LEU A 796 -4.25 -5.40 20.77
C LEU A 796 -3.18 -5.91 19.79
N THR A 797 -2.54 -7.04 20.13
CA THR A 797 -1.61 -7.75 19.27
C THR A 797 -2.31 -8.33 18.05
N ASP A 798 -1.56 -8.68 17.01
CA ASP A 798 -2.06 -9.14 15.71
C ASP A 798 -2.14 -10.66 15.55
N THR A 799 -1.81 -11.41 16.61
CA THR A 799 -1.92 -12.87 16.65
C THR A 799 -2.74 -13.32 17.86
N ARG A 800 -3.39 -14.47 17.75
CA ARG A 800 -4.13 -15.08 18.86
C ARG A 800 -3.20 -15.53 19.98
N GLU A 801 -2.07 -16.11 19.61
CA GLU A 801 -1.09 -16.75 20.48
C GLU A 801 -0.44 -15.74 21.42
N SER A 802 -0.08 -14.55 20.91
CA SER A 802 0.49 -13.47 21.73
C SER A 802 -0.47 -12.91 22.78
N ARG A 803 -1.78 -13.18 22.68
CA ARG A 803 -2.77 -12.77 23.70
C ARG A 803 -2.88 -13.77 24.86
N TRP A 804 -2.32 -14.97 24.72
CA TRP A 804 -2.50 -16.03 25.73
C TRP A 804 -1.86 -15.67 27.07
N LEU A 805 -0.57 -15.35 27.09
CA LEU A 805 0.15 -15.03 28.33
C LEU A 805 -0.44 -13.79 29.03
N PRO A 806 -0.70 -12.67 28.34
CA PRO A 806 -1.42 -11.55 28.94
C PRO A 806 -2.78 -11.93 29.53
N THR A 807 -3.55 -12.79 28.86
CA THR A 807 -4.87 -13.25 29.35
C THR A 807 -4.73 -14.05 30.64
N LEU A 808 -3.76 -14.97 30.69
CA LEU A 808 -3.45 -15.76 31.89
C LEU A 808 -3.12 -14.85 33.07
N LEU A 809 -2.19 -13.92 32.88
CA LEU A 809 -1.71 -12.98 33.90
C LEU A 809 -2.84 -12.08 34.40
N CYS A 810 -3.61 -11.47 33.49
CA CYS A 810 -4.73 -10.59 33.87
C CYS A 810 -5.81 -11.35 34.65
N THR A 811 -6.09 -12.60 34.25
CA THR A 811 -7.05 -13.45 34.96
C THR A 811 -6.54 -13.83 36.35
N ASN A 812 -5.25 -14.14 36.48
CA ASN A 812 -4.64 -14.49 37.77
C ASN A 812 -4.71 -13.32 38.76
N GLU A 813 -4.36 -12.12 38.29
CA GLU A 813 -4.30 -10.88 39.07
C GLU A 813 -5.66 -10.15 39.19
N ASN A 814 -6.72 -10.68 38.55
CA ASN A 814 -8.04 -10.03 38.44
C ASN A 814 -7.99 -8.58 37.92
N LYS A 815 -7.14 -8.34 36.91
CA LYS A 815 -7.03 -7.04 36.26
C LYS A 815 -8.08 -6.86 35.17
N ILE A 816 -8.49 -5.62 34.94
CA ILE A 816 -9.34 -5.28 33.80
C ILE A 816 -8.59 -5.66 32.52
N ALA A 817 -9.15 -6.54 31.70
CA ALA A 817 -8.59 -6.89 30.40
C ALA A 817 -9.62 -6.69 29.30
N ILE A 818 -9.21 -6.01 28.23
CA ILE A 818 -10.03 -5.72 27.04
C ILE A 818 -9.27 -6.19 25.82
N THR A 819 -9.92 -7.04 25.02
CA THR A 819 -9.39 -7.48 23.73
C THR A 819 -10.18 -6.81 22.62
N ALA A 820 -9.46 -6.24 21.66
CA ALA A 820 -10.02 -5.87 20.37
C ALA A 820 -9.29 -6.63 19.26
N ALA A 821 -10.06 -7.13 18.30
CA ALA A 821 -9.58 -7.95 17.21
C ALA A 821 -10.27 -7.55 15.90
N LEU A 822 -9.53 -7.63 14.80
CA LEU A 822 -10.00 -7.24 13.47
C LEU A 822 -9.92 -8.43 12.51
N GLY A 823 -11.00 -8.63 11.76
CA GLY A 823 -11.01 -9.37 10.52
C GLY A 823 -11.01 -8.40 9.33
N TYR A 824 -11.25 -8.92 8.13
CA TYR A 824 -11.35 -8.08 6.93
C TYR A 824 -12.48 -7.04 7.02
N ASP A 825 -13.70 -7.48 7.29
CA ASP A 825 -14.91 -6.66 7.35
C ASP A 825 -15.60 -6.67 8.73
N SER A 826 -15.08 -7.45 9.68
CA SER A 826 -15.67 -7.68 10.99
C SER A 826 -14.71 -7.37 12.13
N TYR A 827 -15.24 -7.03 13.29
CA TYR A 827 -14.45 -6.74 14.49
C TYR A 827 -15.07 -7.38 15.72
N LEU A 828 -14.22 -7.65 16.71
CA LEU A 828 -14.60 -8.08 18.06
C LEU A 828 -14.00 -7.10 19.06
N VAL A 829 -14.81 -6.68 20.03
CA VAL A 829 -14.37 -5.99 21.24
C VAL A 829 -14.98 -6.71 22.42
N MET A 830 -14.17 -7.16 23.36
CA MET A 830 -14.66 -7.86 24.55
C MET A 830 -13.87 -7.52 25.80
N ARG A 831 -14.57 -7.52 26.93
CA ARG A 831 -13.96 -7.52 28.25
C ARG A 831 -13.80 -8.95 28.76
N HIS A 832 -12.79 -9.21 29.56
CA HIS A 832 -12.59 -10.54 30.16
C HIS A 832 -13.31 -10.61 31.50
N GLY A 833 -13.81 -11.80 31.85
CA GLY A 833 -14.35 -12.05 33.19
C GLY A 833 -13.26 -12.20 34.25
N ALA A 834 -13.63 -11.97 35.51
CA ALA A 834 -12.75 -12.20 36.66
C ALA A 834 -12.25 -13.65 36.73
N GLY A 835 -11.08 -13.87 37.33
CA GLY A 835 -10.51 -15.17 37.65
C GLY A 835 -11.28 -15.94 38.74
N PRO A 836 -11.06 -17.26 38.87
CA PRO A 836 -11.57 -18.03 40.00
C PRO A 836 -10.85 -17.58 41.28
N GLY A 837 -11.62 -17.39 42.36
CA GLY A 837 -11.10 -16.94 43.67
C GLY A 837 -10.05 -17.87 44.26
N THR A 838 -9.19 -17.34 45.13
CA THR A 838 -8.08 -18.06 45.79
C THR A 838 -8.51 -18.95 46.96
N SER A 839 -9.78 -18.94 47.36
CA SER A 839 -10.29 -19.64 48.55
C SER A 839 -10.77 -21.07 48.25
N CYS A 840 -9.86 -21.97 47.90
CA CYS A 840 -10.13 -23.41 47.88
C CYS A 840 -8.90 -24.16 48.39
N GLU A 841 -8.70 -24.23 49.71
CA GLU A 841 -7.85 -25.28 50.27
C GLU A 841 -8.46 -26.64 49.92
N ALA A 842 -7.60 -27.54 49.45
CA ALA A 842 -7.97 -28.84 48.93
C ALA A 842 -8.69 -29.70 50.00
N SER A 843 -9.99 -29.91 49.81
CA SER A 843 -10.70 -31.04 50.40
C SER A 843 -11.53 -31.75 49.33
N ASN A 844 -11.23 -33.02 49.12
CA ASN A 844 -11.75 -33.95 48.11
C ASN A 844 -13.27 -33.88 47.91
N VAL A 845 -13.76 -33.28 46.81
CA VAL A 845 -15.05 -33.60 46.17
C VAL A 845 -14.98 -33.29 44.66
N THR A 846 -14.66 -34.29 43.85
CA THR A 846 -14.39 -34.19 42.39
C THR A 846 -15.59 -33.79 41.52
N ALA A 847 -16.83 -33.84 42.02
CA ALA A 847 -18.03 -33.44 41.26
C ALA A 847 -18.59 -32.05 41.64
N ALA A 848 -18.18 -31.51 42.80
CA ALA A 848 -18.56 -30.15 43.24
C ALA A 848 -17.60 -29.08 42.70
N THR A 849 -16.36 -29.47 42.38
CA THR A 849 -15.30 -28.62 41.84
C THR A 849 -15.62 -28.04 40.46
N ASP A 850 -16.30 -28.78 39.58
CA ASP A 850 -16.62 -28.29 38.23
C ASP A 850 -17.63 -27.14 38.25
N LYS A 851 -18.66 -27.21 39.10
CA LYS A 851 -19.63 -26.12 39.29
C LYS A 851 -19.02 -24.90 39.99
N MET A 852 -18.09 -25.10 40.93
CA MET A 852 -17.42 -24.01 41.64
C MET A 852 -16.42 -23.25 40.74
N SER A 853 -15.85 -23.91 39.73
CA SER A 853 -14.84 -23.33 38.83
C SER A 853 -15.38 -22.24 37.89
N THR A 854 -16.68 -22.24 37.62
CA THR A 854 -17.36 -21.32 36.70
C THR A 854 -18.16 -20.23 37.43
N MET A 855 -18.16 -20.24 38.77
CA MET A 855 -18.80 -19.22 39.60
C MET A 855 -17.78 -18.19 40.11
N ASP A 856 -18.22 -16.95 40.23
CA ASP A 856 -17.46 -15.84 40.82
C ASP A 856 -17.57 -15.88 42.35
N PRO A 857 -16.81 -15.04 43.10
CA PRO A 857 -16.90 -14.99 44.56
C PRO A 857 -18.30 -14.63 45.11
N LEU A 858 -19.21 -14.13 44.26
CA LEU A 858 -20.59 -13.77 44.57
C LEU A 858 -21.60 -14.89 44.21
N GLY A 859 -21.12 -16.06 43.73
CA GLY A 859 -21.95 -17.18 43.30
C GLY A 859 -22.62 -17.01 41.94
N ARG A 860 -22.20 -16.02 41.15
CA ARG A 860 -22.71 -15.75 39.78
C ARG A 860 -21.82 -16.44 38.76
N GLN A 861 -22.35 -16.72 37.57
CA GLN A 861 -21.55 -17.32 36.50
C GLN A 861 -20.51 -16.31 35.97
N ARG A 862 -19.24 -16.72 35.93
CA ARG A 862 -18.12 -15.89 35.44
C ARG A 862 -18.21 -15.72 33.93
N LEU A 863 -17.93 -14.50 33.46
CA LEU A 863 -17.74 -14.25 32.04
C LEU A 863 -16.46 -14.93 31.54
N GLY A 864 -16.47 -15.35 30.28
CA GLY A 864 -15.32 -15.99 29.66
C GLY A 864 -14.18 -15.00 29.34
N CYS A 865 -12.98 -15.54 29.14
CA CYS A 865 -11.91 -14.81 28.45
C CYS A 865 -12.00 -15.03 26.94
N TYR A 866 -11.08 -14.41 26.18
CA TYR A 866 -10.98 -14.56 24.72
C TYR A 866 -10.88 -16.03 24.26
N PHE A 867 -10.26 -16.91 25.06
CA PHE A 867 -10.05 -18.33 24.74
C PHE A 867 -11.18 -19.27 25.21
N CYS A 868 -12.27 -18.77 25.81
CA CYS A 868 -13.33 -19.64 26.33
C CYS A 868 -14.30 -20.18 25.27
N ASN A 869 -14.50 -19.45 24.17
CA ASN A 869 -15.58 -19.73 23.21
C ASN A 869 -15.08 -20.47 21.97
N ASP A 870 -13.93 -21.15 22.06
CA ASP A 870 -13.20 -21.67 20.92
C ASP A 870 -12.68 -23.08 21.23
N VAL A 871 -12.83 -24.01 20.27
CA VAL A 871 -12.66 -25.47 20.49
C VAL A 871 -11.25 -25.96 20.17
N VAL A 872 -10.26 -25.06 20.03
CA VAL A 872 -8.87 -25.40 19.63
C VAL A 872 -7.89 -24.58 20.47
N ALA A 873 -6.77 -25.14 20.96
CA ALA A 873 -5.76 -24.35 21.64
C ALA A 873 -5.11 -23.31 20.70
N PRO A 874 -4.47 -22.26 21.25
CA PRO A 874 -3.58 -21.40 20.47
C PRO A 874 -2.37 -22.20 19.98
N VAL A 875 -2.53 -22.91 18.85
CA VAL A 875 -1.45 -23.58 18.13
C VAL A 875 -1.49 -23.09 16.68
N ASP A 876 -0.31 -22.76 16.16
CA ASP A 876 0.05 -22.29 14.81
C ASP A 876 -1.15 -22.09 13.84
N SER A 877 -1.87 -20.98 14.03
CA SER A 877 -3.19 -20.74 13.41
C SER A 877 -3.16 -20.04 12.04
N VAL A 878 -2.01 -20.07 11.34
CA VAL A 878 -1.80 -19.36 10.06
C VAL A 878 -2.75 -19.83 8.93
N SER A 879 -3.32 -21.04 9.02
CA SER A 879 -3.99 -21.68 7.88
C SER A 879 -5.51 -21.50 7.75
N ASN A 880 -6.30 -21.15 8.79
CA ASN A 880 -7.77 -21.39 8.74
C ASN A 880 -8.72 -20.35 9.39
N ARG A 881 -8.35 -19.07 9.60
CA ARG A 881 -9.24 -18.10 10.30
C ARG A 881 -9.27 -16.70 9.68
N THR A 882 -10.42 -16.04 9.67
CA THR A 882 -10.56 -14.68 9.11
C THR A 882 -10.33 -13.56 10.12
N LEU A 883 -10.36 -13.85 11.42
CA LEU A 883 -10.11 -12.91 12.52
C LEU A 883 -8.76 -13.25 13.16
N ASP A 884 -7.89 -12.25 13.37
CA ASP A 884 -6.56 -12.39 14.00
C ASP A 884 -5.54 -13.24 13.24
N GLN A 885 -5.63 -13.25 11.91
CA GLN A 885 -4.51 -13.68 11.08
C GLN A 885 -3.41 -12.61 11.09
N GLN A 886 -2.16 -13.04 11.19
CA GLN A 886 -1.02 -12.17 10.95
C GLN A 886 -1.14 -11.55 9.54
N CYS A 887 -0.93 -10.24 9.42
CA CYS A 887 -1.13 -9.52 8.18
C CYS A 887 -2.57 -9.59 7.62
N THR A 888 -3.59 -9.66 8.49
CA THR A 888 -4.99 -9.48 8.08
C THR A 888 -5.14 -8.09 7.46
N VAL A 889 -5.63 -8.06 6.23
CA VAL A 889 -5.95 -6.82 5.55
C VAL A 889 -7.33 -6.40 6.05
N THR A 890 -7.43 -5.25 6.71
CA THR A 890 -8.65 -4.72 7.33
C THR A 890 -9.20 -3.53 6.57
N ARG A 891 -10.51 -3.34 6.51
CA ARG A 891 -11.08 -2.10 5.95
C ARG A 891 -10.62 -0.86 6.76
N PRO A 892 -10.23 0.26 6.09
CA PRO A 892 -9.66 1.44 6.76
C PRO A 892 -10.44 2.01 7.95
N GLY A 893 -11.78 2.03 7.91
CA GLY A 893 -12.59 2.58 9.02
C GLY A 893 -12.78 1.63 10.20
N LEU A 894 -12.42 0.35 10.05
CA LEU A 894 -12.76 -0.72 11.00
C LEU A 894 -12.00 -0.58 12.33
N ALA A 895 -10.72 -0.24 12.28
CA ALA A 895 -9.88 -0.11 13.47
C ALA A 895 -10.34 1.04 14.37
N SER A 896 -10.75 2.18 13.79
CA SER A 896 -11.25 3.32 14.55
C SER A 896 -12.60 3.02 15.20
N ILE A 897 -13.46 2.24 14.54
CA ILE A 897 -14.73 1.76 15.12
C ILE A 897 -14.45 0.84 16.30
N ALA A 898 -13.62 -0.19 16.12
CA ALA A 898 -13.30 -1.15 17.17
C ALA A 898 -12.62 -0.46 18.38
N SER A 899 -11.70 0.46 18.13
CA SER A 899 -10.98 1.20 19.17
C SER A 899 -11.91 2.13 19.96
N GLY A 900 -12.85 2.80 19.28
CA GLY A 900 -13.89 3.61 19.94
C GLY A 900 -14.78 2.77 20.86
N CYS A 901 -15.21 1.60 20.38
CA CYS A 901 -15.97 0.64 21.20
C CYS A 901 -15.17 0.10 22.39
N ALA A 902 -13.87 -0.16 22.22
CA ALA A 902 -13.00 -0.67 23.29
C ALA A 902 -12.79 0.35 24.42
N ALA A 903 -12.50 1.61 24.07
CA ALA A 903 -12.33 2.68 25.05
C ALA A 903 -13.63 3.01 25.80
N ASP A 904 -14.78 2.93 25.12
CA ASP A 904 -16.09 3.12 25.73
C ASP A 904 -16.46 1.96 26.68
N LEU A 905 -16.21 0.71 26.28
CA LEU A 905 -16.39 -0.46 27.15
C LEU A 905 -15.52 -0.38 28.41
N PHE A 906 -14.27 0.06 28.26
CA PHE A 906 -13.35 0.34 29.36
C PHE A 906 -13.92 1.37 30.33
N THR A 907 -14.32 2.53 29.81
CA THR A 907 -14.77 3.65 30.63
C THR A 907 -16.00 3.26 31.45
N ARG A 908 -16.94 2.52 30.84
CA ARG A 908 -18.12 1.99 31.53
C ARG A 908 -17.76 0.97 32.62
N MET A 909 -16.86 0.03 32.32
CA MET A 909 -16.43 -0.98 33.29
C MET A 909 -15.68 -0.37 34.48
N LEU A 910 -14.81 0.63 34.23
CA LEU A 910 -14.06 1.33 35.27
C LEU A 910 -15.00 2.00 36.28
N HIS A 911 -16.15 2.52 35.83
CA HIS A 911 -17.11 3.22 36.68
C HIS A 911 -18.23 2.33 37.23
N HIS A 912 -18.35 1.09 36.76
CA HIS A 912 -19.33 0.15 37.28
C HIS A 912 -18.97 -0.22 38.74
N PRO A 913 -19.95 -0.29 39.66
CA PRO A 913 -19.69 -0.60 41.07
C PRO A 913 -19.02 -1.97 41.27
N ASP A 914 -19.44 -2.97 40.51
CA ASP A 914 -18.87 -4.33 40.56
C ASP A 914 -17.56 -4.49 39.74
N GLY A 915 -17.11 -3.45 39.02
CA GLY A 915 -15.87 -3.47 38.23
C GLY A 915 -15.76 -4.70 37.30
N ILE A 916 -14.69 -5.50 37.46
CA ILE A 916 -14.46 -6.73 36.69
C ILE A 916 -15.51 -7.83 36.94
N HIS A 917 -16.18 -7.80 38.09
CA HIS A 917 -17.23 -8.76 38.46
C HIS A 917 -18.62 -8.36 37.94
N ALA A 918 -18.71 -7.25 37.19
CA ALA A 918 -19.98 -6.80 36.64
C ALA A 918 -20.58 -7.84 35.68
N PRO A 919 -21.88 -8.16 35.79
CA PRO A 919 -22.56 -9.07 34.88
C PRO A 919 -22.56 -8.50 33.45
N GLY A 920 -22.64 -9.36 32.45
CA GLY A 920 -22.74 -8.91 31.06
C GLY A 920 -24.18 -8.60 30.68
N ASP A 921 -24.40 -7.46 30.05
CA ASP A 921 -25.70 -7.10 29.50
C ASP A 921 -25.84 -7.54 28.03
N ILE A 922 -27.07 -7.81 27.60
CA ILE A 922 -27.44 -7.99 26.19
C ILE A 922 -28.28 -6.79 25.76
N ALA A 923 -28.09 -6.31 24.53
CA ALA A 923 -28.92 -5.29 23.92
C ALA A 923 -30.42 -5.66 24.02
N GLY A 924 -31.24 -4.74 24.53
CA GLY A 924 -32.67 -4.96 24.79
C GLY A 924 -33.02 -5.28 26.25
N ALA A 925 -32.03 -5.60 27.10
CA ALA A 925 -32.23 -5.67 28.55
C ALA A 925 -32.36 -4.25 29.13
N SER A 926 -33.32 -4.02 30.04
CA SER A 926 -33.43 -2.75 30.77
C SER A 926 -32.33 -2.66 31.83
N SER A 927 -31.13 -2.23 31.46
CA SER A 927 -30.09 -1.90 32.43
C SER A 927 -30.43 -0.58 33.11
N GLY A 928 -30.69 -0.60 34.43
CA GLY A 928 -30.89 0.60 35.24
C GLY A 928 -29.58 1.37 35.54
N HIS A 929 -28.46 1.04 34.89
CA HIS A 929 -27.16 1.65 35.17
C HIS A 929 -27.03 3.02 34.48
N PRO A 930 -26.56 4.08 35.17
CA PRO A 930 -26.49 5.45 34.62
C PRO A 930 -25.63 5.61 33.36
N LEU A 931 -24.67 4.70 33.15
CA LEU A 931 -23.69 4.75 32.04
C LEU A 931 -24.09 3.89 30.83
N GLY A 932 -25.29 3.31 30.82
CA GLY A 932 -25.76 2.40 29.77
C GLY A 932 -25.40 0.93 30.02
N LEU A 933 -25.55 0.10 28.98
CA LEU A 933 -25.31 -1.33 29.01
C LEU A 933 -23.82 -1.63 29.22
N LEU A 934 -23.48 -2.76 29.81
CA LEU A 934 -22.11 -3.27 29.91
C LEU A 934 -22.01 -4.67 29.29
N PRO A 935 -21.93 -4.79 27.95
CA PRO A 935 -21.87 -6.08 27.30
C PRO A 935 -20.58 -6.83 27.63
N HIS A 936 -20.61 -8.16 27.49
CA HIS A 936 -19.39 -8.96 27.52
C HIS A 936 -18.63 -8.81 26.19
N GLN A 937 -19.28 -9.11 25.07
CA GLN A 937 -18.70 -9.00 23.73
C GLN A 937 -19.54 -8.10 22.83
N MET A 938 -18.89 -7.28 22.03
CA MET A 938 -19.45 -6.55 20.90
C MET A 938 -18.81 -7.08 19.62
N ARG A 939 -19.62 -7.59 18.70
CA ARG A 939 -19.20 -8.03 17.38
C ARG A 939 -19.92 -7.19 16.34
N GLY A 940 -19.18 -6.62 15.40
CA GLY A 940 -19.80 -5.88 14.31
C GLY A 940 -19.25 -6.30 12.96
N SER A 941 -20.10 -6.21 11.95
CA SER A 941 -19.74 -6.33 10.54
C SER A 941 -20.00 -5.02 9.83
N LEU A 942 -19.03 -4.57 9.03
CA LEU A 942 -19.22 -3.44 8.13
C LEU A 942 -20.08 -3.83 6.95
N SER A 943 -19.88 -5.00 6.32
CA SER A 943 -20.62 -5.38 5.10
C SER A 943 -22.13 -5.32 5.32
N GLN A 944 -22.60 -5.77 6.50
CA GLN A 944 -24.01 -5.73 6.90
C GLN A 944 -24.40 -4.54 7.79
N TYR A 945 -23.44 -3.72 8.22
CA TYR A 945 -23.64 -2.67 9.24
C TYR A 945 -24.44 -3.16 10.46
N ASN A 946 -24.07 -4.33 11.00
CA ASN A 946 -24.69 -4.89 12.20
C ASN A 946 -23.78 -4.71 13.44
N LEU A 947 -24.40 -4.73 14.61
CA LEU A 947 -23.73 -4.77 15.91
C LEU A 947 -24.48 -5.77 16.78
N LEU A 948 -23.76 -6.81 17.22
CA LEU A 948 -24.26 -7.87 18.06
C LEU A 948 -23.58 -7.81 19.43
N THR A 949 -24.38 -7.88 20.49
CA THR A 949 -23.88 -8.08 21.85
C THR A 949 -24.04 -9.55 22.24
N LEU A 950 -22.95 -10.21 22.63
CA LEU A 950 -22.97 -11.63 23.01
C LEU A 950 -22.48 -11.83 24.44
N LEU A 951 -23.03 -12.85 25.08
CA LEU A 951 -22.57 -13.38 26.36
C LEU A 951 -21.88 -14.72 26.17
N GLY A 952 -20.58 -14.77 26.45
CA GLY A 952 -19.83 -16.01 26.67
C GLY A 952 -19.50 -16.20 28.16
N TYR A 953 -19.65 -17.42 28.67
CA TYR A 953 -19.28 -17.75 30.05
C TYR A 953 -17.95 -18.48 30.10
N SER A 954 -17.31 -18.49 31.27
CA SER A 954 -16.05 -19.21 31.47
C SER A 954 -16.25 -20.71 31.32
N SER A 955 -15.36 -21.37 30.58
CA SER A 955 -15.33 -22.83 30.42
C SER A 955 -14.30 -23.46 31.36
N SER A 956 -14.64 -24.62 31.94
CA SER A 956 -13.73 -25.47 32.70
C SER A 956 -12.54 -25.97 31.87
N ASN A 957 -12.71 -26.08 30.56
CA ASN A 957 -11.70 -26.58 29.61
C ASN A 957 -10.91 -25.46 28.92
N CYS A 958 -11.08 -24.20 29.34
CA CYS A 958 -10.39 -23.06 28.73
C CYS A 958 -8.88 -23.13 28.95
N THR A 959 -8.11 -22.96 27.89
CA THR A 959 -6.63 -23.01 27.89
C THR A 959 -5.95 -21.81 28.54
N ALA A 960 -6.69 -20.78 28.96
CA ALA A 960 -6.13 -19.57 29.57
C ALA A 960 -6.71 -19.26 30.97
N CYS A 961 -8.03 -19.29 31.15
CA CYS A 961 -8.69 -18.83 32.37
C CYS A 961 -9.35 -19.93 33.23
N SER A 962 -9.14 -21.20 32.88
CA SER A 962 -9.68 -22.32 33.66
C SER A 962 -8.97 -22.43 35.01
N ASN A 963 -9.65 -23.03 35.98
CA ASN A 963 -9.07 -23.23 37.31
C ASN A 963 -7.84 -24.17 37.27
N VAL A 964 -7.83 -25.14 36.36
CA VAL A 964 -6.70 -26.07 36.18
C VAL A 964 -5.45 -25.32 35.73
N VAL A 965 -5.58 -24.49 34.69
CA VAL A 965 -4.47 -23.69 34.15
C VAL A 965 -3.94 -22.71 35.19
N LEU A 966 -4.82 -21.99 35.88
CA LEU A 966 -4.41 -21.01 36.88
C LEU A 966 -3.78 -21.66 38.12
N SER A 967 -4.27 -22.83 38.54
CA SER A 967 -3.68 -23.58 39.64
C SER A 967 -2.26 -24.06 39.29
N GLU A 968 -2.05 -24.50 38.05
CA GLU A 968 -0.74 -24.94 37.58
C GLU A 968 0.24 -23.76 37.45
N TYR A 969 -0.22 -22.60 36.94
CA TYR A 969 0.56 -21.36 36.93
C TYR A 969 0.94 -20.91 38.34
N ARG A 970 -0.01 -20.88 39.29
CA ARG A 970 0.27 -20.50 40.69
C ARG A 970 1.25 -21.45 41.38
N ARG A 971 1.28 -22.73 40.96
CA ARG A 971 2.17 -23.76 41.53
C ARG A 971 3.59 -23.69 40.97
N ARG A 972 3.76 -23.41 39.68
CA ARG A 972 5.05 -23.51 38.96
C ARG A 972 5.61 -22.18 38.46
N GLY A 973 4.81 -21.13 38.44
CA GLY A 973 5.16 -19.81 37.90
C GLY A 973 5.64 -19.89 36.44
N MET A 974 6.76 -19.24 36.17
CA MET A 974 7.32 -19.14 34.82
C MET A 974 7.80 -20.47 34.24
N ASP A 975 8.10 -21.49 35.06
CA ASP A 975 8.45 -22.82 34.54
C ASP A 975 7.29 -23.47 33.79
N PHE A 976 6.05 -23.18 34.20
CA PHE A 976 4.85 -23.59 33.46
C PHE A 976 4.73 -22.83 32.14
N VAL A 977 4.92 -21.51 32.16
CA VAL A 977 4.86 -20.66 30.96
C VAL A 977 5.91 -21.11 29.93
N MET A 978 7.14 -21.37 30.36
CA MET A 978 8.20 -21.84 29.48
C MET A 978 7.90 -23.23 28.90
N GLN A 979 7.24 -24.12 29.65
CA GLN A 979 6.79 -25.39 29.09
C GLN A 979 5.72 -25.18 28.02
N VAL A 980 4.72 -24.33 28.26
CA VAL A 980 3.66 -24.00 27.28
C VAL A 980 4.24 -23.41 25.98
N ILE A 981 5.25 -22.56 26.08
CA ILE A 981 5.92 -21.98 24.90
C ILE A 981 6.60 -23.08 24.07
N ASN A 982 7.26 -24.04 24.72
CA ASN A 982 8.04 -25.08 24.05
C ASN A 982 7.19 -26.29 23.59
N GLU A 983 6.07 -26.57 24.24
CA GLU A 983 5.24 -27.76 24.00
C GLU A 983 3.83 -27.36 23.50
N PRO A 984 3.55 -27.45 22.18
CA PRO A 984 2.30 -26.97 21.59
C PRO A 984 1.02 -27.63 22.12
N THR A 985 1.06 -28.93 22.41
CA THR A 985 -0.14 -29.70 22.84
C THR A 985 -0.38 -29.67 24.35
N TYR A 986 0.57 -29.15 25.13
CA TYR A 986 0.54 -29.25 26.58
C TYR A 986 -0.70 -28.60 27.20
N LEU A 987 -1.15 -27.47 26.66
CA LEU A 987 -2.38 -26.81 27.11
C LEU A 987 -3.65 -27.62 26.81
N GLU A 988 -3.72 -28.28 25.65
CA GLU A 988 -4.89 -29.09 25.27
C GLU A 988 -5.03 -30.32 26.16
N ASP A 989 -3.89 -30.95 26.45
CA ASP A 989 -3.81 -32.12 27.31
C ASP A 989 -4.14 -31.75 28.77
N LEU A 990 -3.63 -30.61 29.26
CA LEU A 990 -3.88 -30.14 30.62
C LEU A 990 -5.36 -29.80 30.85
N THR A 991 -6.05 -29.21 29.87
CA THR A 991 -7.46 -28.81 30.03
C THR A 991 -8.46 -29.89 29.60
N GLY A 992 -7.99 -31.06 29.18
CA GLY A 992 -8.85 -32.14 28.66
C GLY A 992 -9.52 -31.80 27.32
N LEU A 993 -9.02 -30.77 26.62
CA LEU A 993 -9.54 -30.39 25.30
C LEU A 993 -9.23 -31.47 24.26
N THR A 994 -8.06 -32.13 24.38
CA THR A 994 -7.67 -33.26 23.52
C THR A 994 -8.71 -34.38 23.54
N ASP A 995 -9.24 -34.73 24.72
CA ASP A 995 -10.25 -35.78 24.87
C ASP A 995 -11.63 -35.31 24.42
N LEU A 996 -11.96 -34.03 24.64
CA LEU A 996 -13.18 -33.41 24.12
C LEU A 996 -13.21 -33.44 22.58
N MET A 997 -12.11 -33.07 21.92
CA MET A 997 -11.98 -33.10 20.46
C MET A 997 -12.10 -34.52 19.90
N LYS A 998 -11.49 -35.51 20.55
CA LYS A 998 -11.65 -36.94 20.19
C LYS A 998 -13.09 -37.41 20.32
N SER A 999 -13.79 -37.01 21.38
CA SER A 999 -15.19 -37.38 21.61
C SER A 999 -16.15 -36.73 20.58
N ALA A 1000 -15.88 -35.47 20.20
CA ALA A 1000 -16.66 -34.75 19.20
C ALA A 1000 -16.46 -35.33 17.78
N ALA A 1001 -15.23 -35.73 17.44
CA ALA A 1001 -14.94 -36.41 16.16
C ALA A 1001 -15.64 -37.78 16.05
N CYS A 1002 -15.82 -38.48 17.17
CA CYS A 1002 -16.56 -39.75 17.22
C CYS A 1002 -18.08 -39.57 17.11
N SER A 1003 -18.58 -38.33 17.20
CA SER A 1003 -20.00 -37.96 17.21
C SER A 1003 -20.49 -37.35 15.88
N GLN A 1004 -19.67 -37.36 14.82
CA GLN A 1004 -20.13 -36.96 13.49
C GLN A 1004 -21.20 -37.95 13.02
N VAL A 1005 -22.44 -37.51 13.12
CA VAL A 1005 -23.63 -38.11 12.53
C VAL A 1005 -23.37 -38.32 11.04
N GLU A 1006 -23.41 -39.57 10.58
CA GLU A 1006 -23.59 -39.89 9.17
C GLU A 1006 -24.86 -39.18 8.71
N TRP A 1007 -24.71 -38.16 7.86
CA TRP A 1007 -25.82 -37.73 7.03
C TRP A 1007 -26.10 -38.89 6.09
N VAL A 1008 -27.08 -39.72 6.45
CA VAL A 1008 -27.70 -40.63 5.49
C VAL A 1008 -28.36 -39.73 4.46
N GLU A 1009 -27.76 -39.59 3.29
CA GLU A 1009 -28.45 -39.12 2.10
C GLU A 1009 -29.59 -40.12 1.86
N THR A 1010 -30.79 -39.77 2.33
CA THR A 1010 -32.00 -40.42 1.81
C THR A 1010 -32.17 -39.90 0.40
N ASP A 1011 -31.81 -40.73 -0.58
CA ASP A 1011 -32.22 -40.60 -1.97
C ASP A 1011 -33.76 -40.50 -1.99
N GLU A 1012 -34.29 -39.29 -2.10
CA GLU A 1012 -35.69 -39.06 -2.47
C GLU A 1012 -35.83 -39.24 -3.98
N ASP A 1013 -35.91 -40.50 -4.40
CA ASP A 1013 -36.60 -40.92 -5.62
C ASP A 1013 -37.47 -42.13 -5.23
N ASP A 1014 -38.67 -41.87 -4.71
CA ASP A 1014 -39.83 -42.74 -4.95
C ASP A 1014 -41.15 -42.03 -4.63
N PHE A 1015 -41.97 -41.91 -5.67
CA PHE A 1015 -43.40 -41.63 -5.64
C PHE A 1015 -44.13 -42.47 -4.58
N VAL A 1016 -45.10 -41.89 -3.85
CA VAL A 1016 -46.49 -42.42 -3.72
C VAL A 1016 -47.40 -41.30 -3.17
N GLU A 1017 -48.53 -41.10 -3.87
CA GLU A 1017 -49.69 -40.28 -3.48
C GLU A 1017 -50.28 -40.67 -2.10
N ILE A 1018 -50.69 -39.68 -1.31
CA ILE A 1018 -52.05 -39.45 -0.77
C ILE A 1018 -52.10 -38.09 -0.04
#